data_AF-A0A1Y2CZA8-F1
#
_entry.id   AF-A0A1Y2CZA8-F1
#
_cell.length_a   1.000
_cell.length_b   1.000
_cell.length_c   1.000
_cell.angle_alpha   90.00
_cell.angle_beta   90.00
_cell.angle_gamma   90.00
#
_symmetry.space_group_name_H-M   'P 1'
#
loop_
_entity.id
_entity.type
_entity.pdbx_description
1 polymer ?
#
loop_
_entity_poly.entity_id
_entity_poly.type
_entity_poly.pdbx_seq_one_letter_code
_entity_poly.pdbx_strand_id
1 'polypeptide(L)'
;MLFGLLVVIPCIQALSIIRSGGSTFTTDLLTNALADFGQIYSNIQTALYIPSTSSIGMQDVATGKLNFASSSSAVTPALMTNGTNQLVALPTAVGAFVFAYNLPGISTLKLSERVLPRIFDGTINKWNHPLLVADNPDLANNSATLRIIQQQSTASAASILNKYLKALDSLTKFPKTPFGNSSFQIPVAGCITTYSQQDAAVVVGAVVNTLAYLNPHDALSAISRPGSTTNLALVQHPDGSFVAWNENSVRVAFSSLSQAKVDNLNIYNDSLTLYNSPAKGAYPFAVVTNIVIKPANISSDYYTAIGTLKFLWWLIQTPSYADTFQFSSISNSTLGVMSLEYLKNVSFDGIKPVYGQSVCDIDSDGMYRTPCQHGRCEDPLPFQDPRATCICDFGYFNVKNKDCSEPIGVFNPDSISYGELAMFLIGVAIVLWTTLQVYLKREEPDLKAMSPPCCFYILMGCLIGEFGIIIDALSVTQSTCYAKFGILALAFGIVFSMIFFKSFRIFLIFGYSKIARSGLLRDTVMMLASSIIAVIDLIVALFVIKNGQVAPHLVTFTNSFDIYWDCLAPPDYQDQANSMFNGLLVLNGILLFLCIVMAFQTRKAAHKFNESKKVAVVIVMSTLLIGLDLAVNYGIPITSLSTFNVRRIFTSAVVFILCTATPIILFAPALGLAGGTKENMSHGYSSETQSTNHDETDGLTKAYIFHAGLRVNRPTSLWKSAILVIMPDLDMLIILSEGNNGTHSFHKIFLKVQEKTTHAAKAKQEEYLEMTLGDKSNFILELSNKEKMEELRSLRLAATSKKNTAASANITAGSAIPVARNQSIKVTSKGPTSKNSTATQ
;
A
#
# COMPACT_ATOMS: atom_id res chain seq x y z
N MET A 1 8.88 26.41 -1.41
CA MET A 1 9.48 25.66 -2.54
C MET A 1 10.91 25.30 -2.16
N LEU A 2 11.33 24.09 -2.50
CA LEU A 2 12.61 23.43 -2.16
C LEU A 2 12.76 22.94 -0.71
N PHE A 3 12.20 21.76 -0.42
CA PHE A 3 12.85 20.66 0.32
C PHE A 3 11.91 19.45 0.21
N GLY A 4 12.27 18.45 -0.59
CA GLY A 4 11.44 17.25 -0.76
C GLY A 4 11.58 16.59 -2.12
N LEU A 5 12.78 16.12 -2.46
CA LEU A 5 12.94 15.07 -3.46
C LEU A 5 13.97 14.08 -2.90
N LEU A 6 13.50 13.23 -1.99
CA LEU A 6 14.20 11.99 -1.67
C LEU A 6 13.88 11.04 -2.82
N VAL A 7 14.93 10.74 -3.59
CA VAL A 7 14.92 9.77 -4.69
C VAL A 7 14.50 8.42 -4.13
N VAL A 8 13.29 7.98 -4.44
CA VAL A 8 12.91 6.56 -4.34
C VAL A 8 13.65 5.88 -5.49
N ILE A 9 14.84 5.34 -5.19
CA ILE A 9 15.48 4.37 -6.08
C ILE A 9 14.64 3.09 -5.91
N PRO A 10 13.87 2.63 -6.91
CA PRO A 10 13.38 1.27 -6.86
C PRO A 10 14.62 0.39 -6.78
N CYS A 11 14.73 -0.38 -5.69
CA CYS A 11 15.71 -1.45 -5.60
C CYS A 11 15.43 -2.34 -6.81
N ILE A 12 16.31 -2.30 -7.82
CA ILE A 12 16.29 -3.27 -8.91
C ILE A 12 16.65 -4.59 -8.22
N GLN A 13 15.64 -5.34 -7.81
CA GLN A 13 15.85 -6.72 -7.41
C GLN A 13 16.47 -7.40 -8.62
N ALA A 14 17.68 -7.92 -8.45
CA ALA A 14 18.30 -8.76 -9.45
C ALA A 14 17.31 -9.90 -9.74
N LEU A 15 16.86 -10.00 -11.00
CA LEU A 15 15.93 -11.03 -11.43
C LEU A 15 16.52 -12.42 -11.08
N SER A 16 15.82 -13.16 -10.21
CA SER A 16 16.15 -14.53 -9.82
C SER A 16 15.81 -15.48 -10.97
N ILE A 17 16.82 -15.86 -11.76
CA ILE A 17 16.65 -16.66 -12.98
C ILE A 17 17.33 -18.03 -12.80
N ILE A 18 16.54 -19.10 -12.91
CA ILE A 18 17.03 -20.47 -12.94
C ILE A 18 17.69 -20.75 -14.29
N ARG A 19 18.97 -21.12 -14.27
CA ARG A 19 19.79 -21.49 -15.44
C ARG A 19 20.07 -22.99 -15.42
N SER A 20 19.78 -23.65 -16.53
CA SER A 20 19.93 -25.10 -16.65
C SER A 20 20.40 -25.55 -18.03
N GLY A 21 20.89 -26.78 -18.12
CA GLY A 21 21.39 -27.37 -19.37
C GLY A 21 21.84 -28.81 -19.20
N GLY A 22 22.58 -29.34 -20.18
CA GLY A 22 23.13 -30.70 -20.12
C GLY A 22 22.50 -31.65 -21.12
N SER A 23 22.11 -32.85 -20.69
CA SER A 23 21.76 -33.95 -21.59
C SER A 23 20.68 -33.62 -22.63
N THR A 24 21.05 -33.78 -23.90
CA THR A 24 20.13 -33.76 -25.06
C THR A 24 19.00 -34.81 -25.01
N PHE A 25 19.09 -35.79 -24.11
CA PHE A 25 18.04 -36.81 -23.93
C PHE A 25 16.77 -36.25 -23.29
N THR A 26 16.88 -35.22 -22.45
CA THR A 26 15.75 -34.65 -21.69
C THR A 26 15.38 -33.25 -22.16
N THR A 27 15.83 -32.84 -23.34
CA THR A 27 15.68 -31.47 -23.82
C THR A 27 14.21 -31.05 -23.87
N ASP A 28 13.34 -31.86 -24.49
CA ASP A 28 11.93 -31.50 -24.64
C ASP A 28 11.21 -31.50 -23.28
N LEU A 29 11.47 -32.51 -22.44
CA LEU A 29 10.93 -32.58 -21.08
C LEU A 29 11.28 -31.34 -20.26
N LEU A 30 12.56 -30.98 -20.17
CA LEU A 30 13.01 -29.89 -19.29
C LEU A 30 12.71 -28.50 -19.86
N THR A 31 12.76 -28.34 -21.18
CA THR A 31 12.41 -27.06 -21.82
C THR A 31 10.96 -26.69 -21.53
N ASN A 32 10.04 -27.63 -21.71
CA ASN A 32 8.62 -27.40 -21.45
C ASN A 32 8.33 -27.30 -19.94
N ALA A 33 8.92 -28.20 -19.12
CA ALA A 33 8.74 -28.17 -17.67
C ALA A 33 9.20 -26.83 -17.05
N LEU A 34 10.33 -26.28 -17.49
CA LEU A 34 10.80 -24.98 -17.02
C LEU A 34 9.88 -23.83 -17.47
N ALA A 35 9.46 -23.84 -18.73
CA ALA A 35 8.57 -22.81 -19.26
C ALA A 35 7.24 -22.76 -18.50
N ASP A 36 6.62 -23.92 -18.27
CA ASP A 36 5.35 -24.02 -17.57
C ASP A 36 5.52 -23.70 -16.08
N PHE A 37 6.60 -24.16 -15.44
CA PHE A 37 6.89 -23.81 -14.05
C PHE A 37 7.03 -22.30 -13.86
N GLY A 38 7.74 -21.60 -14.75
CA GLY A 38 7.87 -20.14 -14.71
C GLY A 38 6.55 -19.40 -14.97
N GLN A 39 5.58 -20.02 -15.66
CA GLN A 39 4.23 -19.47 -15.81
C GLN A 39 3.36 -19.68 -14.58
N ILE A 40 3.42 -20.89 -13.98
CA ILE A 40 2.65 -21.25 -12.79
C ILE A 40 3.13 -20.45 -11.58
N TYR A 41 4.44 -20.27 -11.44
CA TYR A 41 5.10 -19.57 -10.35
C TYR A 41 5.78 -18.30 -10.86
N SER A 42 4.98 -17.27 -11.18
CA SER A 42 5.43 -16.03 -11.86
C SER A 42 6.48 -15.22 -11.07
N ASN A 43 6.65 -15.50 -9.78
CA ASN A 43 7.70 -14.93 -8.94
C ASN A 43 9.07 -15.59 -9.14
N ILE A 44 9.14 -16.70 -9.89
CA ILE A 44 10.37 -17.43 -10.21
C ILE A 44 10.59 -17.38 -11.71
N GLN A 45 11.74 -16.86 -12.14
CA GLN A 45 12.06 -16.82 -13.56
C GLN A 45 12.91 -18.01 -13.98
N THR A 46 12.68 -18.50 -15.19
CA THR A 46 13.39 -19.64 -15.76
C THR A 46 14.02 -19.24 -17.09
N ALA A 47 15.30 -19.56 -17.29
CA ALA A 47 15.94 -19.49 -18.58
C ALA A 47 15.61 -20.73 -19.43
N LEU A 48 15.76 -20.60 -20.75
CA LEU A 48 15.67 -21.72 -21.66
C LEU A 48 16.75 -22.77 -21.32
N TYR A 49 16.38 -24.04 -21.34
CA TYR A 49 17.30 -25.15 -21.14
C TYR A 49 18.35 -25.22 -22.26
N ILE A 50 19.64 -25.36 -21.90
CA ILE A 50 20.76 -25.40 -22.86
C ILE A 50 21.20 -26.85 -23.16
N PRO A 51 20.79 -27.44 -24.31
CA PRO A 51 21.17 -28.81 -24.66
C PRO A 51 22.66 -28.94 -25.01
N SER A 52 23.32 -29.96 -24.46
CA SER A 52 24.73 -30.31 -24.68
C SER A 52 24.99 -31.79 -24.32
N THR A 53 26.24 -32.16 -24.00
CA THR A 53 26.55 -33.47 -23.41
C THR A 53 26.29 -33.43 -21.90
N SER A 54 26.00 -34.60 -21.33
CA SER A 54 25.98 -34.80 -19.87
C SER A 54 27.27 -34.30 -19.20
N SER A 55 28.44 -34.51 -19.83
CA SER A 55 29.74 -34.09 -19.30
C SER A 55 29.90 -32.57 -19.27
N ILE A 56 29.50 -31.86 -20.33
CA ILE A 56 29.55 -30.38 -20.38
C ILE A 56 28.59 -29.80 -19.34
N GLY A 57 27.35 -30.31 -19.26
CA GLY A 57 26.38 -29.84 -18.27
C GLY A 57 26.89 -29.97 -16.83
N MET A 58 27.49 -31.12 -16.47
CA MET A 58 28.09 -31.31 -15.15
C MET A 58 29.25 -30.33 -14.88
N GLN A 59 30.09 -30.06 -15.87
CA GLN A 59 31.18 -29.08 -15.75
C GLN A 59 30.65 -27.65 -15.58
N ASP A 60 29.58 -27.29 -16.29
CA ASP A 60 28.96 -25.98 -16.19
C ASP A 60 28.27 -25.77 -14.82
N VAL A 61 27.71 -26.83 -14.21
CA VAL A 61 27.25 -26.79 -12.80
C VAL A 61 28.43 -26.68 -11.83
N ALA A 62 29.49 -27.46 -12.04
CA ALA A 62 30.68 -27.39 -11.18
C ALA A 62 31.28 -25.97 -11.15
N THR A 63 31.33 -25.32 -12.30
CA THR A 63 31.84 -23.94 -12.47
C THR A 63 30.83 -22.84 -12.11
N GLY A 64 29.59 -23.19 -11.74
CA GLY A 64 28.55 -22.23 -11.33
C GLY A 64 27.90 -21.46 -12.48
N LYS A 65 28.09 -21.88 -13.74
CA LYS A 65 27.39 -21.28 -14.89
C LYS A 65 25.92 -21.68 -14.94
N LEU A 66 25.61 -22.90 -14.50
CA LEU A 66 24.27 -23.46 -14.40
C LEU A 66 23.94 -23.78 -12.94
N ASN A 67 22.69 -23.58 -12.55
CA ASN A 67 22.20 -23.95 -11.21
C ASN A 67 22.03 -25.46 -11.08
N PHE A 68 21.59 -26.10 -12.16
CA PHE A 68 21.53 -27.55 -12.29
C PHE A 68 21.75 -27.98 -13.74
N ALA A 69 22.08 -29.25 -13.95
CA ALA A 69 22.16 -29.84 -15.28
C ALA A 69 21.54 -31.22 -15.31
N SER A 70 20.90 -31.60 -16.42
CA SER A 70 20.49 -32.98 -16.58
C SER A 70 21.65 -33.84 -17.07
N SER A 71 21.73 -35.06 -16.53
CA SER A 71 22.74 -36.03 -16.88
C SER A 71 22.14 -37.44 -16.90
N SER A 72 22.31 -38.11 -18.03
CA SER A 72 21.99 -39.53 -18.18
C SER A 72 23.26 -40.39 -18.10
N SER A 73 24.33 -39.82 -17.54
CA SER A 73 25.63 -40.46 -17.30
C SER A 73 26.06 -40.25 -15.86
N ALA A 74 26.93 -41.16 -15.39
CA ALA A 74 27.57 -41.05 -14.09
C ALA A 74 28.34 -39.74 -14.01
N VAL A 75 28.21 -39.06 -12.88
CA VAL A 75 29.14 -38.00 -12.51
C VAL A 75 30.48 -38.66 -12.22
N THR A 76 31.56 -38.11 -12.76
CA THR A 76 32.89 -38.69 -12.62
C THR A 76 33.40 -38.54 -11.19
N PRO A 77 34.19 -39.50 -10.66
CA PRO A 77 34.73 -39.41 -9.29
C PRO A 77 35.46 -38.10 -8.98
N ALA A 78 36.12 -37.50 -9.97
CA ALA A 78 36.81 -36.22 -9.85
C ALA A 78 35.89 -35.03 -9.50
N LEU A 79 34.61 -35.10 -9.86
CA LEU A 79 33.58 -34.09 -9.55
C LEU A 79 32.80 -34.43 -8.26
N MET A 80 33.18 -35.50 -7.56
CA MET A 80 32.50 -36.00 -6.36
C MET A 80 33.29 -35.79 -5.07
N THR A 81 34.62 -35.87 -5.16
CA THR A 81 35.51 -35.87 -4.00
C THR A 81 35.70 -34.47 -3.41
N ASN A 82 35.82 -34.40 -2.07
CA ASN A 82 35.98 -33.19 -1.24
C ASN A 82 36.81 -32.08 -1.90
N GLY A 83 36.11 -31.04 -2.35
CA GLY A 83 36.64 -29.85 -2.98
C GLY A 83 35.51 -28.86 -3.29
N THR A 84 35.84 -27.70 -3.86
CA THR A 84 34.85 -26.65 -4.18
C THR A 84 33.81 -27.04 -5.24
N ASN A 85 33.87 -28.24 -5.83
CA ASN A 85 33.03 -28.70 -6.95
C ASN A 85 32.23 -29.97 -6.64
N GLN A 86 31.89 -30.22 -5.37
CA GLN A 86 31.11 -31.41 -4.99
C GLN A 86 29.73 -31.41 -5.65
N LEU A 87 29.56 -32.23 -6.68
CA LEU A 87 28.31 -32.40 -7.43
C LEU A 87 27.52 -33.60 -6.91
N VAL A 88 26.19 -33.50 -6.94
CA VAL A 88 25.29 -34.60 -6.61
C VAL A 88 24.29 -34.84 -7.73
N ALA A 89 24.11 -36.10 -8.11
CA ALA A 89 23.13 -36.53 -9.11
C ALA A 89 21.89 -37.11 -8.42
N LEU A 90 20.75 -36.50 -8.69
CA LEU A 90 19.43 -36.87 -8.19
C LEU A 90 18.61 -37.50 -9.32
N PRO A 91 18.18 -38.76 -9.22
CA PRO A 91 17.24 -39.34 -10.18
C PRO A 91 15.99 -38.45 -10.34
N THR A 92 15.51 -38.28 -11.57
CA THR A 92 14.29 -37.47 -11.82
C THR A 92 13.25 -38.16 -12.67
N ALA A 93 13.64 -39.01 -13.61
CA ALA A 93 12.73 -39.84 -14.39
C ALA A 93 13.47 -41.05 -14.98
N VAL A 94 12.73 -42.02 -15.50
CA VAL A 94 13.31 -43.16 -16.24
C VAL A 94 12.79 -43.14 -17.67
N GLY A 95 13.67 -42.95 -18.63
CA GLY A 95 13.35 -43.02 -20.06
C GLY A 95 13.84 -44.32 -20.68
N ALA A 96 13.78 -44.40 -22.01
CA ALA A 96 14.35 -45.49 -22.79
C ALA A 96 14.86 -44.98 -24.14
N PHE A 97 15.69 -45.78 -24.80
CA PHE A 97 15.98 -45.61 -26.23
C PHE A 97 15.35 -46.73 -27.03
N VAL A 98 14.54 -46.36 -28.02
CA VAL A 98 13.88 -47.27 -28.94
C VAL A 98 14.55 -47.21 -30.31
N PHE A 99 14.51 -48.34 -31.03
CA PHE A 99 15.05 -48.41 -32.38
C PHE A 99 13.90 -48.27 -33.37
N ALA A 100 13.70 -47.05 -33.88
CA ALA A 100 12.72 -46.76 -34.92
C ALA A 100 13.29 -47.15 -36.29
N TYR A 101 12.58 -47.95 -37.05
CA TYR A 101 12.99 -48.35 -38.40
C TYR A 101 11.90 -48.00 -39.40
N ASN A 102 12.28 -47.64 -40.63
CA ASN A 102 11.35 -47.38 -41.72
C ASN A 102 11.57 -48.40 -42.84
N LEU A 103 10.78 -49.48 -42.82
CA LEU A 103 10.87 -50.57 -43.78
C LEU A 103 9.49 -50.95 -44.31
N PRO A 104 9.12 -50.47 -45.52
CA PRO A 104 7.86 -50.85 -46.15
C PRO A 104 7.71 -52.37 -46.23
N GLY A 105 6.58 -52.89 -45.77
CA GLY A 105 6.25 -54.32 -45.80
C GLY A 105 6.79 -55.15 -44.63
N ILE A 106 7.58 -54.57 -43.72
CA ILE A 106 8.07 -55.24 -42.52
C ILE A 106 7.35 -54.69 -41.29
N SER A 107 6.48 -55.50 -40.69
CA SER A 107 5.68 -55.08 -39.53
C SER A 107 6.39 -55.28 -38.20
N THR A 108 7.39 -56.16 -38.13
CA THR A 108 8.10 -56.48 -36.89
C THR A 108 9.57 -56.74 -37.19
N LEU A 109 10.44 -55.95 -36.59
CA LEU A 109 11.88 -56.12 -36.63
C LEU A 109 12.36 -56.57 -35.25
N LYS A 110 13.14 -57.64 -35.20
CA LYS A 110 13.78 -58.20 -34.00
C LYS A 110 15.26 -57.90 -34.05
N LEU A 111 15.80 -57.30 -32.98
CA LEU A 111 17.20 -56.96 -32.85
C LEU A 111 17.79 -57.71 -31.66
N SER A 112 18.57 -58.77 -31.95
CA SER A 112 19.27 -59.55 -30.93
C SER A 112 20.46 -58.80 -30.34
N GLU A 113 20.90 -59.23 -29.16
CA GLU A 113 22.11 -58.73 -28.50
C GLU A 113 23.37 -58.90 -29.36
N ARG A 114 23.35 -59.86 -30.30
CA ARG A 114 24.44 -60.15 -31.25
C ARG A 114 24.34 -59.30 -32.52
N VAL A 115 23.13 -58.97 -32.98
CA VAL A 115 22.91 -58.20 -34.20
C VAL A 115 23.11 -56.70 -33.96
N LEU A 116 22.61 -56.19 -32.85
CA LEU A 116 22.55 -54.75 -32.62
C LEU A 116 23.93 -54.06 -32.63
N PRO A 117 24.98 -54.54 -31.92
CA PRO A 117 26.31 -53.96 -32.02
C PRO A 117 26.90 -54.03 -33.44
N ARG A 118 26.54 -55.07 -34.21
CA ARG A 118 27.04 -55.29 -35.57
C ARG A 118 26.40 -54.36 -36.61
N ILE A 119 25.21 -53.83 -36.34
CA ILE A 119 24.63 -52.76 -37.15
C ILE A 119 25.45 -51.48 -36.98
N PHE A 120 25.73 -51.10 -35.74
CA PHE A 120 26.38 -49.82 -35.41
C PHE A 120 27.90 -49.80 -35.59
N ASP A 121 28.57 -50.95 -35.70
CA ASP A 121 29.97 -51.00 -36.14
C ASP A 121 30.13 -51.18 -37.66
N GLY A 122 29.01 -51.29 -38.38
CA GLY A 122 28.95 -51.39 -39.83
C GLY A 122 29.24 -52.75 -40.44
N THR A 123 29.40 -53.80 -39.62
CA THR A 123 29.45 -55.19 -40.10
C THR A 123 28.16 -55.55 -40.85
N ILE A 124 27.00 -55.11 -40.33
CA ILE A 124 25.69 -55.26 -40.95
C ILE A 124 25.33 -53.95 -41.66
N ASN A 125 25.45 -53.93 -42.99
CA ASN A 125 25.17 -52.75 -43.83
C ASN A 125 24.05 -52.97 -44.86
N LYS A 126 23.39 -54.13 -44.83
CA LYS A 126 22.23 -54.48 -45.67
C LYS A 126 21.15 -55.15 -44.83
N TRP A 127 19.89 -54.96 -45.21
CA TRP A 127 18.75 -55.54 -44.50
C TRP A 127 18.67 -57.07 -44.60
N ASN A 128 19.12 -57.67 -45.71
CA ASN A 128 19.21 -59.13 -45.87
C ASN A 128 20.52 -59.75 -45.36
N HIS A 129 21.28 -59.09 -44.49
CA HIS A 129 22.49 -59.67 -43.92
C HIS A 129 22.17 -60.97 -43.16
N PRO A 130 22.94 -62.08 -43.33
CA PRO A 130 22.58 -63.39 -42.77
C PRO A 130 22.32 -63.38 -41.25
N LEU A 131 23.09 -62.62 -40.48
CA LEU A 131 22.86 -62.47 -39.03
C LEU A 131 21.52 -61.79 -38.70
N LEU A 132 21.09 -60.81 -39.48
CA LEU A 132 19.84 -60.09 -39.26
C LEU A 132 18.64 -60.93 -39.76
N VAL A 133 18.82 -61.68 -40.86
CA VAL A 133 17.82 -62.61 -41.41
C VAL A 133 17.58 -63.81 -40.49
N ALA A 134 18.60 -64.26 -39.75
CA ALA A 134 18.43 -65.33 -38.76
C ALA A 134 17.38 -64.99 -37.69
N ASP A 135 17.32 -63.72 -37.28
CA ASP A 135 16.30 -63.22 -36.35
C ASP A 135 14.99 -62.81 -37.05
N ASN A 136 15.06 -62.51 -38.36
CA ASN A 136 13.99 -61.93 -39.17
C ASN A 136 13.94 -62.56 -40.58
N PRO A 137 13.33 -63.76 -40.75
CA PRO A 137 13.31 -64.47 -42.03
C PRO A 137 12.74 -63.65 -43.20
N ASP A 138 11.77 -62.76 -42.92
CA ASP A 138 11.11 -61.91 -43.91
C ASP A 138 12.05 -60.92 -44.61
N LEU A 139 13.25 -60.67 -44.05
CA LEU A 139 14.25 -59.78 -44.64
C LEU A 139 15.11 -60.44 -45.72
N ALA A 140 14.99 -61.76 -45.96
CA ALA A 140 15.86 -62.50 -46.89
C ALA A 140 15.90 -61.88 -48.31
N ASN A 141 14.79 -61.32 -48.77
CA ASN A 141 14.65 -60.71 -50.09
C ASN A 141 14.93 -59.18 -50.10
N ASN A 142 15.24 -58.56 -48.96
CA ASN A 142 15.48 -57.12 -48.87
C ASN A 142 16.96 -56.79 -49.05
N SER A 143 17.41 -56.61 -50.29
CA SER A 143 18.81 -56.26 -50.60
C SER A 143 19.17 -54.79 -50.40
N ALA A 144 18.26 -53.97 -49.84
CA ALA A 144 18.51 -52.55 -49.65
C ALA A 144 19.61 -52.29 -48.61
N THR A 145 20.36 -51.20 -48.81
CA THR A 145 21.35 -50.73 -47.85
C THR A 145 20.67 -50.29 -46.56
N LEU A 146 21.19 -50.75 -45.42
CA LEU A 146 20.78 -50.29 -44.10
C LEU A 146 21.42 -48.93 -43.83
N ARG A 147 20.59 -47.89 -43.69
CA ARG A 147 21.06 -46.52 -43.40
C ARG A 147 20.77 -46.16 -41.95
N ILE A 148 21.80 -45.77 -41.22
CA ILE A 148 21.64 -45.37 -39.81
C ILE A 148 21.46 -43.85 -39.74
N ILE A 149 20.45 -43.43 -38.98
CA ILE A 149 20.29 -42.05 -38.54
C ILE A 149 20.98 -41.93 -37.20
N GLN A 150 22.06 -41.15 -37.17
CA GLN A 150 22.87 -40.95 -35.97
C GLN A 150 22.81 -39.51 -35.50
N GLN A 151 22.97 -39.30 -34.20
CA GLN A 151 23.19 -37.96 -33.68
C GLN A 151 24.67 -37.59 -33.76
N GLN A 152 24.95 -36.28 -33.74
CA GLN A 152 26.32 -35.80 -33.57
C GLN A 152 27.00 -36.47 -32.36
N SER A 153 28.30 -36.73 -32.46
CA SER A 153 29.06 -37.39 -31.38
C SER A 153 29.11 -36.60 -30.08
N THR A 154 28.78 -35.31 -30.12
CA THR A 154 28.61 -34.43 -28.96
C THR A 154 27.20 -34.48 -28.34
N ALA A 155 26.30 -35.34 -28.82
CA ALA A 155 25.00 -35.54 -28.20
C ALA A 155 25.09 -36.62 -27.10
N SER A 156 24.35 -36.45 -26.01
CA SER A 156 24.27 -37.44 -24.92
C SER A 156 23.74 -38.79 -25.42
N ALA A 157 22.80 -38.82 -26.37
CA ALA A 157 22.26 -40.09 -26.87
C ALA A 157 23.31 -40.93 -27.59
N ALA A 158 24.23 -40.31 -28.35
CA ALA A 158 25.33 -41.03 -28.99
C ALA A 158 26.25 -41.67 -27.94
N SER A 159 26.56 -40.95 -26.86
CA SER A 159 27.34 -41.47 -25.73
C SER A 159 26.62 -42.61 -25.00
N ILE A 160 25.31 -42.50 -24.78
CA ILE A 160 24.49 -43.54 -24.13
C ILE A 160 24.40 -44.80 -25.00
N LEU A 161 24.17 -44.65 -26.30
CA LEU A 161 24.19 -45.77 -27.26
C LEU A 161 25.54 -46.49 -27.24
N ASN A 162 26.64 -45.76 -27.33
CA ASN A 162 27.98 -46.35 -27.29
C ASN A 162 28.24 -47.17 -26.02
N LYS A 163 27.77 -46.68 -24.85
CA LYS A 163 27.83 -47.43 -23.58
C LYS A 163 26.96 -48.69 -23.62
N TYR A 164 25.75 -48.60 -24.16
CA TYR A 164 24.85 -49.74 -24.29
C TYR A 164 25.44 -50.83 -25.19
N LEU A 165 25.97 -50.46 -26.35
CA LEU A 165 26.60 -51.42 -27.29
C LEU A 165 27.86 -52.07 -26.69
N LYS A 166 28.67 -51.33 -25.93
CA LYS A 166 29.79 -51.88 -25.16
C LYS A 166 29.32 -52.93 -24.14
N ALA A 167 28.19 -52.67 -23.46
CA ALA A 167 27.61 -53.61 -22.50
C ALA A 167 27.15 -54.91 -23.19
N LEU A 168 26.53 -54.81 -24.37
CA LEU A 168 26.13 -55.99 -25.16
C LEU A 168 27.33 -56.79 -25.66
N ASP A 169 28.37 -56.13 -26.17
CA ASP A 169 29.62 -56.80 -26.57
C ASP A 169 30.30 -57.50 -25.37
N SER A 170 30.24 -56.89 -24.18
CA SER A 170 30.77 -57.50 -22.95
C SER A 170 29.97 -58.74 -22.55
N LEU A 171 28.64 -58.68 -22.63
CA LEU A 171 27.75 -59.80 -22.30
C LEU A 171 27.93 -60.98 -23.26
N THR A 172 28.04 -60.70 -24.55
CA THR A 172 28.27 -61.70 -25.60
C THR A 172 29.74 -62.16 -25.69
N LYS A 173 30.62 -61.64 -24.81
CA LYS A 173 32.06 -61.93 -24.75
C LYS A 173 32.77 -61.66 -26.08
N PHE A 174 32.39 -60.60 -26.77
CA PHE A 174 33.00 -60.21 -28.04
C PHE A 174 34.48 -59.80 -27.83
N PRO A 175 35.44 -60.39 -28.55
CA PRO A 175 36.86 -60.27 -28.22
C PRO A 175 37.47 -58.89 -28.51
N LYS A 176 36.88 -58.07 -29.39
CA LYS A 176 37.40 -56.74 -29.78
C LYS A 176 36.29 -55.71 -29.96
N THR A 177 35.70 -55.24 -28.87
CA THR A 177 34.65 -54.22 -28.95
C THR A 177 35.18 -52.88 -29.51
N PRO A 178 34.57 -52.31 -30.56
CA PRO A 178 34.90 -50.96 -31.01
C PRO A 178 34.24 -49.88 -30.13
N PHE A 179 33.34 -50.28 -29.24
CA PHE A 179 32.55 -49.41 -28.38
C PHE A 179 33.27 -49.11 -27.05
N GLY A 180 32.97 -47.94 -26.48
CA GLY A 180 33.58 -47.48 -25.21
C GLY A 180 34.61 -46.36 -25.35
N ASN A 181 35.03 -46.03 -26.57
CA ASN A 181 35.79 -44.80 -26.84
C ASN A 181 34.82 -43.61 -26.96
N SER A 182 35.08 -42.51 -26.25
CA SER A 182 34.24 -41.29 -26.29
C SER A 182 34.16 -40.63 -27.68
N SER A 183 35.11 -40.95 -28.57
CA SER A 183 35.16 -40.47 -29.96
C SER A 183 34.68 -41.50 -30.99
N PHE A 184 33.98 -42.57 -30.56
CA PHE A 184 33.45 -43.57 -31.49
C PHE A 184 32.50 -42.92 -32.51
N GLN A 185 32.79 -43.15 -33.80
CA GLN A 185 31.95 -42.77 -34.93
C GLN A 185 31.47 -44.04 -35.59
N ILE A 186 30.19 -44.07 -35.97
CA ILE A 186 29.62 -45.20 -36.71
C ILE A 186 30.27 -45.20 -38.11
N PRO A 187 31.01 -46.26 -38.50
CA PRO A 187 31.80 -46.27 -39.72
C PRO A 187 30.98 -46.57 -40.99
N VAL A 188 29.64 -46.57 -40.91
CA VAL A 188 28.75 -46.98 -41.99
C VAL A 188 28.69 -45.93 -43.10
N ALA A 189 29.03 -46.35 -44.31
CA ALA A 189 28.85 -45.54 -45.51
C ALA A 189 27.37 -45.20 -45.72
N GLY A 190 27.05 -43.90 -45.76
CA GLY A 190 25.67 -43.43 -45.96
C GLY A 190 24.85 -43.24 -44.69
N CYS A 191 25.48 -43.17 -43.50
CA CYS A 191 24.84 -42.61 -42.31
C CYS A 191 24.34 -41.18 -42.55
N ILE A 192 23.22 -40.85 -41.95
CA ILE A 192 22.68 -39.48 -41.92
C ILE A 192 22.88 -38.95 -40.50
N THR A 193 23.60 -37.85 -40.37
CA THR A 193 23.85 -37.21 -39.07
C THR A 193 22.83 -36.11 -38.81
N THR A 194 22.21 -36.13 -37.63
CA THR A 194 21.26 -35.10 -37.17
C THR A 194 21.74 -34.41 -35.90
N TYR A 195 21.15 -33.24 -35.59
CA TYR A 195 21.54 -32.41 -34.46
C TYR A 195 20.66 -32.63 -33.22
N SER A 196 19.41 -33.06 -33.42
CA SER A 196 18.45 -33.35 -32.35
C SER A 196 17.78 -34.71 -32.52
N GLN A 197 17.05 -35.16 -31.49
CA GLN A 197 16.23 -36.37 -31.54
C GLN A 197 15.04 -36.16 -32.49
N GLN A 198 14.42 -34.98 -32.44
CA GLN A 198 13.33 -34.59 -33.33
C GLN A 198 13.75 -34.58 -34.81
N ASP A 199 14.94 -34.07 -35.15
CA ASP A 199 15.45 -34.13 -36.53
C ASP A 199 15.60 -35.59 -36.99
N ALA A 200 16.09 -36.47 -36.11
CA ALA A 200 16.22 -37.88 -36.42
C ALA A 200 14.86 -38.56 -36.62
N ALA A 201 13.85 -38.20 -35.83
CA ALA A 201 12.46 -38.65 -36.00
C ALA A 201 11.87 -38.21 -37.35
N VAL A 202 12.08 -36.95 -37.73
CA VAL A 202 11.66 -36.42 -39.03
C VAL A 202 12.30 -37.21 -40.17
N VAL A 203 13.60 -37.47 -40.10
CA VAL A 203 14.33 -38.18 -41.15
C VAL A 203 13.92 -39.64 -41.24
N VAL A 204 13.85 -40.37 -40.11
CA VAL A 204 13.46 -41.79 -40.12
C VAL A 204 12.02 -41.96 -40.62
N GLY A 205 11.12 -41.04 -40.26
CA GLY A 205 9.72 -41.04 -40.75
C GLY A 205 9.60 -40.76 -42.26
N ALA A 206 10.56 -40.07 -42.86
CA ALA A 206 10.51 -39.68 -44.27
C ALA A 206 11.32 -40.59 -45.21
N VAL A 207 12.39 -41.22 -44.70
CA VAL A 207 13.36 -41.94 -45.52
C VAL A 207 13.27 -43.43 -45.26
N VAL A 208 12.83 -44.19 -46.26
CA VAL A 208 12.78 -45.66 -46.20
C VAL A 208 14.17 -46.29 -46.10
N ASN A 209 14.22 -47.55 -45.62
CA ASN A 209 15.44 -48.33 -45.38
C ASN A 209 16.36 -47.72 -44.32
N THR A 210 15.80 -46.97 -43.36
CA THR A 210 16.54 -46.32 -42.29
C THR A 210 16.28 -46.94 -40.93
N LEU A 211 17.25 -46.77 -40.02
CA LEU A 211 17.17 -47.12 -38.60
C LEU A 211 17.68 -45.95 -37.76
N ALA A 212 16.91 -45.52 -36.76
CA ALA A 212 17.27 -44.49 -35.81
C ALA A 212 17.15 -45.01 -34.37
N TYR A 213 17.95 -44.48 -33.46
CA TYR A 213 17.78 -44.69 -32.02
C TYR A 213 17.23 -43.40 -31.40
N LEU A 214 16.02 -43.48 -30.85
CA LEU A 214 15.25 -42.30 -30.43
C LEU A 214 14.75 -42.46 -29.01
N ASN A 215 14.46 -41.35 -28.32
CA ASN A 215 13.55 -41.42 -27.18
C ASN A 215 12.14 -41.83 -27.70
N PRO A 216 11.27 -42.38 -26.85
CA PRO A 216 10.01 -42.93 -27.35
C PRO A 216 9.04 -41.86 -27.85
N HIS A 217 9.05 -40.67 -27.27
CA HIS A 217 8.22 -39.54 -27.71
C HIS A 217 8.49 -39.18 -29.18
N ASP A 218 9.76 -38.99 -29.53
CA ASP A 218 10.19 -38.66 -30.89
C ASP A 218 10.01 -39.85 -31.84
N ALA A 219 10.18 -41.08 -31.35
CA ALA A 219 9.91 -42.26 -32.15
C ALA A 219 8.43 -42.38 -32.54
N LEU A 220 7.51 -42.08 -31.60
CA LEU A 220 6.07 -42.05 -31.86
C LEU A 220 5.68 -40.91 -32.82
N SER A 221 6.39 -39.77 -32.78
CA SER A 221 6.17 -38.67 -33.73
C SER A 221 6.56 -39.08 -35.16
N ALA A 222 7.62 -39.88 -35.32
CA ALA A 222 8.02 -40.46 -36.61
C ALA A 222 6.99 -41.47 -37.16
N ILE A 223 6.37 -42.27 -36.29
CA ILE A 223 5.32 -43.24 -36.65
C ILE A 223 4.04 -42.52 -37.08
N SER A 224 3.66 -41.47 -36.35
CA SER A 224 2.41 -40.74 -36.57
C SER A 224 2.45 -39.83 -37.81
N ARG A 225 3.60 -39.74 -38.48
CA ARG A 225 3.79 -38.90 -39.66
C ARG A 225 2.98 -39.44 -40.86
N PRO A 226 2.23 -38.59 -41.60
CA PRO A 226 1.50 -39.02 -42.78
C PRO A 226 2.41 -39.68 -43.83
N GLY A 227 2.04 -40.88 -44.28
CA GLY A 227 2.80 -41.65 -45.27
C GLY A 227 4.04 -42.36 -44.71
N SER A 228 4.29 -42.30 -43.40
CA SER A 228 5.36 -43.03 -42.74
C SER A 228 5.04 -44.52 -42.65
N THR A 229 6.05 -45.36 -42.93
CA THR A 229 6.03 -46.80 -42.60
C THR A 229 6.95 -47.12 -41.42
N THR A 230 7.26 -46.11 -40.59
CA THR A 230 8.09 -46.29 -39.40
C THR A 230 7.39 -47.16 -38.37
N ASN A 231 8.16 -48.02 -37.70
CA ASN A 231 7.72 -48.81 -36.55
C ASN A 231 8.90 -49.00 -35.57
N LEU A 232 8.62 -49.51 -34.37
CA LEU A 232 9.63 -49.77 -33.33
C LEU A 232 10.08 -51.22 -33.36
N ALA A 233 11.38 -51.45 -33.26
CA ALA A 233 11.94 -52.79 -33.19
C ALA A 233 11.75 -53.42 -31.80
N LEU A 234 11.59 -54.74 -31.77
CA LEU A 234 11.68 -55.53 -30.55
C LEU A 234 13.16 -55.78 -30.23
N VAL A 235 13.55 -55.55 -28.98
CA VAL A 235 14.94 -55.74 -28.54
C VAL A 235 15.02 -57.00 -27.69
N GLN A 236 16.05 -57.81 -27.93
CA GLN A 236 16.26 -59.03 -27.15
C GLN A 236 16.64 -58.71 -25.70
N HIS A 237 15.93 -59.33 -24.78
CA HIS A 237 16.17 -59.33 -23.35
C HIS A 237 17.14 -60.47 -22.98
N PRO A 238 17.89 -60.40 -21.85
CA PRO A 238 18.88 -61.41 -21.47
C PRO A 238 18.35 -62.85 -21.34
N ASP A 239 17.05 -63.03 -21.13
CA ASP A 239 16.40 -64.35 -21.10
C ASP A 239 16.12 -64.93 -22.50
N GLY A 240 16.52 -64.23 -23.56
CA GLY A 240 16.34 -64.61 -24.95
C GLY A 240 15.02 -64.17 -25.57
N SER A 241 14.07 -63.65 -24.79
CA SER A 241 12.81 -63.11 -25.30
C SER A 241 13.00 -61.76 -26.01
N PHE A 242 12.08 -61.40 -26.90
CA PHE A 242 12.09 -60.10 -27.57
C PHE A 242 11.00 -59.21 -26.97
N VAL A 243 11.40 -58.06 -26.43
CA VAL A 243 10.52 -57.16 -25.67
C VAL A 243 10.24 -55.91 -26.49
N ALA A 244 8.96 -55.59 -26.63
CA ALA A 244 8.51 -54.32 -27.20
C ALA A 244 8.66 -53.21 -26.16
N TRP A 245 9.05 -52.02 -26.60
CA TRP A 245 8.97 -50.86 -25.71
C TRP A 245 7.52 -50.54 -25.36
N ASN A 246 7.28 -50.32 -24.07
CA ASN A 246 6.10 -49.70 -23.50
C ASN A 246 6.43 -49.24 -22.07
N GLU A 247 5.62 -48.35 -21.50
CA GLU A 247 5.83 -47.83 -20.14
C GLU A 247 5.99 -48.92 -19.08
N ASN A 248 5.20 -50.01 -19.15
CA ASN A 248 5.28 -51.10 -18.19
C ASN A 248 6.64 -51.83 -18.26
N SER A 249 7.16 -52.10 -19.46
CA SER A 249 8.47 -52.72 -19.65
C SER A 249 9.63 -51.86 -19.13
N VAL A 250 9.50 -50.52 -19.21
CA VAL A 250 10.47 -49.59 -18.60
C VAL A 250 10.30 -49.58 -17.08
N ARG A 251 9.07 -49.61 -16.58
CA ARG A 251 8.77 -49.68 -15.14
C ARG A 251 9.36 -50.91 -14.47
N VAL A 252 9.21 -52.08 -15.11
CA VAL A 252 9.81 -53.35 -14.65
C VAL A 252 11.33 -53.23 -14.53
N ALA A 253 11.98 -52.53 -15.45
CA ALA A 253 13.44 -52.37 -15.45
C ALA A 253 13.96 -51.65 -14.19
N PHE A 254 13.25 -50.62 -13.70
CA PHE A 254 13.69 -49.88 -12.51
C PHE A 254 13.06 -50.34 -11.21
N SER A 255 11.90 -51.00 -11.22
CA SER A 255 11.34 -51.60 -10.00
C SER A 255 12.19 -52.75 -9.45
N SER A 256 13.04 -53.35 -10.28
CA SER A 256 13.96 -54.44 -9.87
C SER A 256 15.26 -53.95 -9.23
N LEU A 257 15.40 -52.65 -8.98
CA LEU A 257 16.59 -52.09 -8.33
C LEU A 257 16.59 -52.44 -6.84
N SER A 258 17.69 -53.03 -6.35
CA SER A 258 17.83 -53.35 -4.93
C SER A 258 18.01 -52.09 -4.09
N GLN A 259 17.51 -52.10 -2.86
CA GLN A 259 17.63 -50.98 -1.92
C GLN A 259 19.09 -50.54 -1.73
N ALA A 260 20.06 -51.46 -1.69
CA ALA A 260 21.50 -51.13 -1.61
C ALA A 260 22.05 -50.35 -2.83
N LYS A 261 21.47 -50.52 -4.02
CA LYS A 261 21.82 -49.70 -5.21
C LYS A 261 21.18 -48.31 -5.14
N VAL A 262 20.08 -48.21 -4.40
CA VAL A 262 19.28 -47.00 -4.22
C VAL A 262 19.89 -46.15 -3.08
N ASP A 263 20.29 -46.76 -1.96
CA ASP A 263 20.90 -46.15 -0.75
C ASP A 263 22.26 -45.47 -0.95
N ASN A 264 23.02 -45.84 -1.99
CA ASN A 264 24.34 -45.27 -2.29
C ASN A 264 24.27 -43.93 -3.05
N LEU A 265 23.43 -42.99 -2.58
CA LEU A 265 23.40 -41.62 -3.10
C LEU A 265 24.63 -40.81 -2.62
N ASN A 266 25.80 -41.26 -3.09
CA ASN A 266 26.95 -40.42 -3.34
C ASN A 266 27.62 -40.92 -4.63
N ILE A 267 26.93 -40.64 -5.74
CA ILE A 267 27.55 -40.30 -7.01
C ILE A 267 28.39 -41.42 -7.69
N TYR A 268 28.03 -41.75 -8.92
CA TYR A 268 28.22 -43.07 -9.49
C TYR A 268 29.65 -43.41 -9.95
N ASN A 269 30.19 -44.56 -9.54
CA ASN A 269 31.28 -45.22 -10.26
C ASN A 269 30.80 -45.94 -11.54
N ASP A 270 29.51 -46.26 -11.62
CA ASP A 270 28.81 -46.72 -12.83
C ASP A 270 27.31 -46.47 -12.62
N SER A 271 26.70 -45.59 -13.41
CA SER A 271 25.28 -45.24 -13.33
C SER A 271 24.46 -46.51 -13.22
N LEU A 272 23.54 -46.56 -12.25
CA LEU A 272 22.46 -47.54 -12.12
C LEU A 272 22.16 -48.21 -13.47
N THR A 273 22.80 -49.35 -13.71
CA THR A 273 22.90 -49.97 -15.04
C THR A 273 21.54 -50.60 -15.32
N LEU A 274 20.60 -49.80 -15.81
CA LEU A 274 19.30 -50.26 -16.30
C LEU A 274 19.41 -50.89 -17.70
N TYR A 275 20.52 -50.61 -18.40
CA TYR A 275 20.91 -51.29 -19.61
C TYR A 275 20.90 -52.79 -19.36
N ASN A 276 20.01 -53.49 -20.05
CA ASN A 276 19.88 -54.93 -20.03
C ASN A 276 19.54 -55.50 -18.64
N SER A 277 18.62 -54.84 -17.91
CA SER A 277 18.11 -55.33 -16.63
C SER A 277 17.72 -56.82 -16.73
N PRO A 278 18.12 -57.66 -15.75
CA PRO A 278 17.78 -59.09 -15.78
C PRO A 278 16.32 -59.37 -15.38
N ALA A 279 15.56 -58.35 -15.01
CA ALA A 279 14.17 -58.51 -14.60
C ALA A 279 13.29 -58.91 -15.78
N LYS A 280 12.66 -60.08 -15.69
CA LYS A 280 11.82 -60.64 -16.76
C LYS A 280 10.80 -59.62 -17.27
N GLY A 281 10.83 -59.35 -18.57
CA GLY A 281 9.93 -58.38 -19.22
C GLY A 281 10.39 -56.92 -19.15
N ALA A 282 11.56 -56.65 -18.58
CA ALA A 282 12.18 -55.34 -18.63
C ALA A 282 12.59 -54.97 -20.06
N TYR A 283 12.41 -53.71 -20.43
CA TYR A 283 12.93 -53.21 -21.69
C TYR A 283 14.46 -53.09 -21.63
N PRO A 284 15.23 -53.69 -22.56
CA PRO A 284 16.69 -53.80 -22.44
C PRO A 284 17.46 -52.47 -22.54
N PHE A 285 16.86 -51.39 -23.04
CA PHE A 285 17.55 -50.10 -23.20
C PHE A 285 16.86 -48.97 -22.41
N ALA A 286 16.56 -49.24 -21.14
CA ALA A 286 16.06 -48.24 -20.19
C ALA A 286 17.19 -47.39 -19.59
N VAL A 287 16.90 -46.12 -19.27
CA VAL A 287 17.89 -45.12 -18.84
C VAL A 287 17.32 -44.27 -17.70
N VAL A 288 18.00 -44.25 -16.55
CA VAL A 288 17.72 -43.25 -15.51
C VAL A 288 18.29 -41.92 -15.94
N THR A 289 17.45 -40.89 -15.99
CA THR A 289 17.93 -39.51 -16.10
C THR A 289 18.01 -38.87 -14.73
N ASN A 290 19.09 -38.11 -14.50
CA ASN A 290 19.37 -37.46 -13.25
C ASN A 290 19.44 -35.95 -13.46
N ILE A 291 19.19 -35.19 -12.40
CA ILE A 291 19.58 -33.79 -12.29
C ILE A 291 20.78 -33.68 -11.37
N VAL A 292 21.81 -33.01 -11.86
CA VAL A 292 23.06 -32.76 -11.17
C VAL A 292 23.03 -31.35 -10.61
N ILE A 293 23.21 -31.24 -9.30
CA ILE A 293 23.32 -29.97 -8.56
C ILE A 293 24.67 -29.89 -7.84
N LYS A 294 25.01 -28.68 -7.40
CA LYS A 294 26.12 -28.42 -6.49
C LYS A 294 25.54 -28.02 -5.13
N PRO A 295 25.28 -28.96 -4.20
CA PRO A 295 24.41 -28.71 -3.04
C PRO A 295 24.87 -27.55 -2.14
N ALA A 296 26.19 -27.39 -1.97
CA ALA A 296 26.75 -26.30 -1.15
C ALA A 296 26.66 -24.91 -1.81
N ASN A 297 26.40 -24.85 -3.12
CA ASN A 297 26.38 -23.60 -3.89
C ASN A 297 25.59 -23.78 -5.20
N ILE A 298 24.26 -23.93 -5.09
CA ILE A 298 23.36 -24.01 -6.26
C ILE A 298 23.32 -22.66 -6.99
N SER A 299 23.33 -21.57 -6.24
CA SER A 299 23.43 -20.20 -6.72
C SER A 299 24.07 -19.36 -5.62
N SER A 300 24.69 -18.23 -5.99
CA SER A 300 25.05 -17.19 -5.02
C SER A 300 23.85 -16.37 -4.56
N ASP A 301 22.75 -16.40 -5.31
CA ASP A 301 21.49 -15.74 -4.96
C ASP A 301 20.56 -16.73 -4.24
N TYR A 302 20.12 -16.35 -3.04
CA TYR A 302 19.25 -17.17 -2.19
C TYR A 302 17.93 -17.51 -2.88
N TYR A 303 17.27 -16.54 -3.51
CA TYR A 303 15.98 -16.76 -4.15
C TYR A 303 16.08 -17.67 -5.37
N THR A 304 17.15 -17.55 -6.16
CA THR A 304 17.44 -18.47 -7.27
C THR A 304 17.73 -19.89 -6.76
N ALA A 305 18.44 -20.04 -5.63
CA ALA A 305 18.69 -21.35 -5.04
C ALA A 305 17.38 -22.01 -4.58
N ILE A 306 16.52 -21.26 -3.87
CA ILE A 306 15.18 -21.70 -3.46
C ILE A 306 14.32 -22.06 -4.67
N GLY A 307 14.25 -21.18 -5.67
CA GLY A 307 13.49 -21.41 -6.90
C GLY A 307 13.95 -22.67 -7.63
N THR A 308 15.26 -22.93 -7.65
CA THR A 308 15.82 -24.16 -8.20
C THR A 308 15.35 -25.39 -7.41
N LEU A 309 15.43 -25.37 -6.08
CA LEU A 309 14.96 -26.48 -5.24
C LEU A 309 13.45 -26.75 -5.41
N LYS A 310 12.64 -25.68 -5.47
CA LYS A 310 11.20 -25.74 -5.75
C LYS A 310 10.90 -26.37 -7.11
N PHE A 311 11.63 -25.97 -8.16
CA PHE A 311 11.50 -26.58 -9.49
C PHE A 311 11.82 -28.08 -9.48
N LEU A 312 12.93 -28.48 -8.83
CA LEU A 312 13.33 -29.89 -8.76
C LEU A 312 12.31 -30.74 -8.00
N TRP A 313 11.80 -30.22 -6.89
CA TRP A 313 10.73 -30.86 -6.14
C TRP A 313 9.46 -31.03 -6.98
N TRP A 314 9.01 -29.95 -7.59
CA TRP A 314 7.83 -29.94 -8.46
C TRP A 314 7.97 -30.91 -9.63
N LEU A 315 9.13 -30.94 -10.30
CA LEU A 315 9.39 -31.85 -11.42
C LEU A 315 9.26 -33.33 -11.01
N ILE A 316 9.80 -33.70 -9.84
CA ILE A 316 9.72 -35.08 -9.33
C ILE A 316 8.29 -35.43 -8.95
N GLN A 317 7.54 -34.48 -8.36
CA GLN A 317 6.17 -34.69 -7.87
C GLN A 317 5.09 -34.54 -8.95
N THR A 318 5.45 -34.21 -10.19
CA THR A 318 4.47 -34.02 -11.28
C THR A 318 4.59 -35.14 -12.33
N PRO A 319 4.01 -36.33 -12.07
CA PRO A 319 4.17 -37.49 -12.94
C PRO A 319 3.69 -37.27 -14.38
N SER A 320 2.66 -36.45 -14.57
CA SER A 320 2.09 -36.14 -15.88
C SER A 320 3.09 -35.55 -16.87
N TYR A 321 4.10 -34.80 -16.41
CA TYR A 321 5.15 -34.28 -17.29
C TYR A 321 6.03 -35.39 -17.82
N ALA A 322 6.46 -36.32 -16.97
CA ALA A 322 7.25 -37.46 -17.42
C ALA A 322 6.45 -38.28 -18.46
N ASP A 323 5.18 -38.57 -18.16
CA ASP A 323 4.32 -39.40 -19.01
C ASP A 323 4.06 -38.74 -20.37
N THR A 324 3.85 -37.41 -20.42
CA THR A 324 3.66 -36.64 -21.66
C THR A 324 4.81 -36.83 -22.65
N PHE A 325 6.04 -36.86 -22.14
CA PHE A 325 7.25 -37.06 -22.93
C PHE A 325 7.72 -38.53 -22.95
N GLN A 326 6.84 -39.47 -22.61
CA GLN A 326 7.09 -40.92 -22.65
C GLN A 326 8.24 -41.38 -21.74
N PHE A 327 8.48 -40.64 -20.65
CA PHE A 327 9.30 -41.06 -19.53
C PHE A 327 8.41 -41.69 -18.44
N SER A 328 8.92 -42.69 -17.74
CA SER A 328 8.29 -43.19 -16.52
C SER A 328 8.61 -42.28 -15.34
N SER A 329 7.57 -41.76 -14.69
CA SER A 329 7.72 -40.99 -13.45
C SER A 329 8.25 -41.83 -12.28
N ILE A 330 9.00 -41.18 -11.40
CA ILE A 330 9.54 -41.75 -10.16
C ILE A 330 8.89 -41.21 -8.88
N SER A 331 7.92 -40.27 -8.96
CA SER A 331 7.29 -39.55 -7.82
C SER A 331 7.00 -40.43 -6.60
N ASN A 332 6.39 -41.61 -6.83
CA ASN A 332 5.99 -42.56 -5.79
C ASN A 332 6.86 -43.82 -5.73
N SER A 333 8.10 -43.75 -6.23
CA SER A 333 9.06 -44.84 -6.16
C SER A 333 10.13 -44.55 -5.12
N THR A 334 10.86 -45.58 -4.69
CA THR A 334 12.01 -45.44 -3.79
C THR A 334 13.01 -44.38 -4.30
N LEU A 335 13.24 -44.30 -5.63
CA LEU A 335 14.13 -43.30 -6.23
C LEU A 335 13.60 -41.87 -6.08
N GLY A 336 12.29 -41.68 -6.21
CA GLY A 336 11.65 -40.37 -6.04
C GLY A 336 11.71 -39.90 -4.59
N VAL A 337 11.26 -40.75 -3.67
CA VAL A 337 11.30 -40.46 -2.22
C VAL A 337 12.71 -40.09 -1.78
N MET A 338 13.71 -40.86 -2.20
CA MET A 338 15.10 -40.56 -1.86
C MET A 338 15.63 -39.26 -2.43
N SER A 339 15.23 -38.92 -3.65
CA SER A 339 15.61 -37.63 -4.26
C SER A 339 14.99 -36.46 -3.50
N LEU A 340 13.72 -36.58 -3.10
CA LEU A 340 13.01 -35.58 -2.29
C LEU A 340 13.64 -35.45 -0.89
N GLU A 341 13.95 -36.56 -0.21
CA GLU A 341 14.64 -36.55 1.09
C GLU A 341 16.03 -35.91 1.01
N TYR A 342 16.76 -36.12 -0.09
CA TYR A 342 18.04 -35.44 -0.29
C TYR A 342 17.86 -33.92 -0.42
N LEU A 343 16.87 -33.47 -1.20
CA LEU A 343 16.60 -32.04 -1.39
C LEU A 343 16.32 -31.33 -0.05
N LYS A 344 15.65 -31.99 0.90
CA LYS A 344 15.41 -31.46 2.25
C LYS A 344 16.69 -31.18 3.03
N ASN A 345 17.79 -31.89 2.74
CA ASN A 345 19.06 -31.73 3.46
C ASN A 345 19.99 -30.68 2.83
N VAL A 346 19.58 -30.05 1.72
CA VAL A 346 20.37 -29.00 1.07
C VAL A 346 20.50 -27.79 1.99
N SER A 347 21.70 -27.20 2.02
CA SER A 347 22.02 -26.02 2.82
C SER A 347 22.43 -24.84 1.95
N PHE A 348 22.24 -23.63 2.44
CA PHE A 348 22.64 -22.39 1.77
C PHE A 348 23.30 -21.45 2.78
N ASP A 349 24.53 -21.02 2.53
CA ASP A 349 25.25 -19.96 3.26
C ASP A 349 24.96 -19.88 4.78
N GLY A 350 25.31 -20.95 5.53
CA GLY A 350 25.08 -21.03 6.98
C GLY A 350 23.68 -21.45 7.42
N ILE A 351 22.68 -21.42 6.55
CA ILE A 351 21.31 -21.94 6.77
C ILE A 351 21.33 -23.45 6.49
N LYS A 352 21.19 -24.26 7.55
CA LYS A 352 21.21 -25.74 7.44
C LYS A 352 20.11 -26.40 8.27
N PRO A 353 19.24 -27.23 7.67
CA PRO A 353 18.85 -27.27 6.25
C PRO A 353 17.97 -26.08 5.84
N VAL A 354 17.87 -25.81 4.53
CA VAL A 354 16.97 -24.77 3.99
C VAL A 354 15.49 -25.17 4.13
N TYR A 355 15.20 -26.46 4.04
CA TYR A 355 13.87 -27.03 4.28
C TYR A 355 13.49 -26.98 5.76
N GLY A 356 12.21 -26.79 6.04
CA GLY A 356 11.63 -26.89 7.37
C GLY A 356 11.93 -25.68 8.24
N GLN A 357 12.25 -24.54 7.61
CA GLN A 357 12.46 -23.25 8.27
C GLN A 357 11.14 -22.51 8.46
N SER A 358 10.11 -22.83 7.68
CA SER A 358 8.77 -22.28 7.79
C SER A 358 7.78 -23.34 8.26
N VAL A 359 6.71 -22.89 8.95
CA VAL A 359 5.52 -23.72 9.22
C VAL A 359 4.79 -24.13 7.94
N CYS A 360 4.99 -23.38 6.86
CA CYS A 360 4.38 -23.62 5.56
C CYS A 360 5.16 -24.58 4.65
N ASP A 361 6.25 -25.18 5.14
CA ASP A 361 6.96 -26.22 4.39
C ASP A 361 6.15 -27.53 4.33
N ILE A 362 6.02 -28.06 3.11
CA ILE A 362 5.29 -29.30 2.80
C ILE A 362 6.24 -30.48 2.70
N ASP A 363 5.86 -31.60 3.28
CA ASP A 363 6.64 -32.84 3.26
C ASP A 363 6.39 -33.67 1.98
N SER A 364 7.14 -34.75 1.77
CA SER A 364 7.14 -35.55 0.54
C SER A 364 5.81 -36.29 0.30
N ASP A 365 5.00 -36.45 1.34
CA ASP A 365 3.63 -36.97 1.30
C ASP A 365 2.56 -35.90 0.95
N GLY A 366 2.97 -34.65 0.75
CA GLY A 366 2.08 -33.53 0.45
C GLY A 366 1.40 -32.94 1.68
N MET A 367 1.75 -33.38 2.90
CA MET A 367 1.23 -32.80 4.14
C MET A 367 2.14 -31.69 4.67
N TYR A 368 1.54 -30.63 5.21
CA TYR A 368 2.28 -29.59 5.91
C TYR A 368 2.91 -30.15 7.19
N ARG A 369 4.19 -29.83 7.43
CA ARG A 369 4.89 -30.28 8.65
C ARG A 369 4.21 -29.79 9.94
N THR A 370 3.66 -28.58 9.88
CA THR A 370 2.77 -28.01 10.90
C THR A 370 1.56 -27.43 10.17
N PRO A 371 0.44 -28.16 10.03
CA PRO A 371 -0.70 -27.67 9.29
C PRO A 371 -1.30 -26.45 9.99
N CYS A 372 -1.59 -25.42 9.20
CA CYS A 372 -2.42 -24.31 9.64
C CYS A 372 -3.79 -24.88 10.08
N GLN A 373 -4.19 -24.68 11.34
CA GLN A 373 -5.45 -25.25 11.84
C GLN A 373 -6.67 -24.59 11.21
N HIS A 374 -6.64 -23.26 11.14
CA HIS A 374 -7.68 -22.42 10.58
C HIS A 374 -7.06 -21.44 9.59
N GLY A 375 -6.61 -21.95 8.45
CA GLY A 375 -5.96 -21.13 7.44
C GLY A 375 -5.27 -21.93 6.35
N ARG A 376 -4.43 -21.23 5.58
CA ARG A 376 -3.66 -21.80 4.47
C ARG A 376 -2.30 -21.15 4.32
N CYS A 377 -1.40 -21.80 3.61
CA CYS A 377 -0.15 -21.20 3.15
C CYS A 377 -0.31 -20.66 1.72
N GLU A 378 0.43 -19.62 1.38
CA GLU A 378 0.33 -18.95 0.08
C GLU A 378 0.90 -19.80 -1.06
N ASP A 379 2.06 -20.42 -0.83
CA ASP A 379 2.77 -21.19 -1.83
C ASP A 379 2.69 -22.70 -1.52
N PRO A 380 2.23 -23.53 -2.47
CA PRO A 380 2.05 -24.98 -2.28
C PRO A 380 3.34 -25.80 -2.44
N LEU A 381 4.52 -25.17 -2.47
CA LEU A 381 5.82 -25.86 -2.54
C LEU A 381 6.59 -25.77 -1.22
N PRO A 382 7.54 -26.69 -0.97
CA PRO A 382 8.48 -26.55 0.15
C PRO A 382 9.57 -25.50 -0.11
N PHE A 383 10.47 -25.34 0.86
CA PHE A 383 11.57 -24.36 0.86
C PHE A 383 11.03 -22.93 0.93
N GLN A 384 10.06 -22.71 1.80
CA GLN A 384 9.51 -21.38 2.05
C GLN A 384 10.50 -20.49 2.81
N ASP A 385 10.36 -19.17 2.65
CA ASP A 385 11.10 -18.20 3.47
C ASP A 385 10.80 -18.48 4.96
N PRO A 386 11.80 -18.44 5.85
CA PRO A 386 11.58 -18.66 7.29
C PRO A 386 10.52 -17.75 7.93
N ARG A 387 10.22 -16.61 7.29
CA ARG A 387 9.19 -15.65 7.71
C ARG A 387 7.80 -15.96 7.16
N ALA A 388 7.66 -16.90 6.22
CA ALA A 388 6.36 -17.31 5.74
C ALA A 388 5.55 -17.91 6.90
N THR A 389 4.32 -17.40 7.07
CA THR A 389 3.39 -17.81 8.13
C THR A 389 2.05 -18.22 7.54
N CYS A 390 1.26 -18.95 8.33
CA CYS A 390 -0.11 -19.28 7.95
C CYS A 390 -0.96 -18.02 7.75
N ILE A 391 -1.69 -17.99 6.63
CA ILE A 391 -2.77 -17.05 6.38
C ILE A 391 -4.01 -17.56 7.09
N CYS A 392 -4.35 -16.94 8.22
CA CYS A 392 -5.46 -17.39 9.06
C CYS A 392 -6.81 -17.02 8.46
N ASP A 393 -7.79 -17.91 8.65
CA ASP A 393 -9.19 -17.63 8.39
C ASP A 393 -9.70 -16.50 9.28
N PHE A 394 -10.78 -15.85 8.86
CA PHE A 394 -11.41 -14.79 9.64
C PHE A 394 -11.82 -15.32 11.02
N GLY A 395 -11.41 -14.61 12.08
CA GLY A 395 -11.68 -14.99 13.47
C GLY A 395 -10.53 -15.74 14.15
N TYR A 396 -9.42 -16.02 13.46
CA TYR A 396 -8.21 -16.62 14.01
C TYR A 396 -6.99 -15.72 13.82
N PHE A 397 -6.01 -15.82 14.73
CA PHE A 397 -4.79 -15.01 14.71
C PHE A 397 -3.55 -15.82 15.07
N ASN A 398 -2.39 -15.23 14.80
CA ASN A 398 -1.11 -15.92 14.77
C ASN A 398 -0.05 -15.37 15.73
N VAL A 399 -0.36 -15.20 17.03
CA VAL A 399 0.57 -14.53 17.96
C VAL A 399 1.60 -15.49 18.53
N LYS A 400 1.17 -16.64 19.08
CA LYS A 400 2.09 -17.52 19.83
C LYS A 400 2.58 -18.71 19.03
N ASN A 401 1.64 -19.43 18.41
CA ASN A 401 1.91 -20.77 17.85
C ASN A 401 2.23 -20.77 16.35
N LYS A 402 2.07 -19.64 15.65
CA LYS A 402 2.31 -19.49 14.21
C LYS A 402 1.43 -20.39 13.29
N ASP A 403 0.44 -21.09 13.83
CA ASP A 403 -0.40 -22.10 13.17
C ASP A 403 -1.90 -21.73 13.04
N CYS A 404 -2.31 -20.51 13.39
CA CYS A 404 -3.72 -20.08 13.42
C CYS A 404 -4.62 -20.88 14.39
N SER A 405 -4.07 -21.43 15.47
CA SER A 405 -4.85 -22.13 16.51
C SER A 405 -5.59 -21.19 17.47
N GLU A 406 -5.21 -19.92 17.54
CA GLU A 406 -5.75 -18.97 18.52
C GLU A 406 -6.91 -18.16 17.91
N PRO A 407 -8.07 -18.05 18.59
CA PRO A 407 -9.13 -17.14 18.14
C PRO A 407 -8.71 -15.68 18.35
N ILE A 408 -9.27 -14.77 17.56
CA ILE A 408 -9.02 -13.33 17.74
C ILE A 408 -9.38 -12.91 19.17
N GLY A 409 -8.46 -12.18 19.81
CA GLY A 409 -8.75 -11.52 21.07
C GLY A 409 -9.73 -10.36 20.86
N VAL A 410 -10.12 -9.70 21.95
CA VAL A 410 -10.86 -8.43 21.88
C VAL A 410 -9.94 -7.30 21.37
N PHE A 411 -8.64 -7.39 21.70
CA PHE A 411 -7.62 -6.42 21.36
C PHE A 411 -6.65 -6.97 20.33
N ASN A 412 -6.24 -6.09 19.41
CA ASN A 412 -5.11 -6.39 18.54
C ASN A 412 -3.81 -6.34 19.36
N PRO A 413 -2.99 -7.41 19.35
CA PRO A 413 -1.83 -7.54 20.22
C PRO A 413 -0.57 -6.88 19.65
N ASP A 414 -0.72 -5.73 18.98
CA ASP A 414 0.38 -4.94 18.42
C ASP A 414 0.69 -3.70 19.29
N SER A 415 1.92 -3.21 19.22
CA SER A 415 2.38 -2.07 20.01
C SER A 415 1.58 -0.79 19.78
N ILE A 416 0.98 -0.63 18.59
CA ILE A 416 0.17 0.52 18.22
C ILE A 416 -1.17 0.52 18.95
N SER A 417 -1.84 -0.64 19.03
CA SER A 417 -3.09 -0.78 19.78
C SER A 417 -2.95 -0.41 21.25
N TYR A 418 -1.82 -0.73 21.88
CA TYR A 418 -1.53 -0.28 23.26
C TYR A 418 -1.35 1.23 23.35
N GLY A 419 -0.73 1.86 22.34
CA GLY A 419 -0.62 3.32 22.26
C GLY A 419 -1.99 4.00 22.11
N GLU A 420 -2.87 3.45 21.28
CA GLU A 420 -4.24 3.94 21.09
C GLU A 420 -5.09 3.78 22.35
N LEU A 421 -4.97 2.66 23.07
CA LEU A 421 -5.60 2.47 24.38
C LEU A 421 -5.14 3.53 25.38
N ALA A 422 -3.84 3.83 25.43
CA ALA A 422 -3.31 4.87 26.31
C ALA A 422 -3.86 6.27 25.92
N MET A 423 -3.90 6.60 24.63
CA MET A 423 -4.49 7.85 24.15
C MET A 423 -5.97 7.96 24.53
N PHE A 424 -6.75 6.90 24.31
CA PHE A 424 -8.17 6.85 24.69
C PHE A 424 -8.38 7.10 26.19
N LEU A 425 -7.63 6.43 27.06
CA LEU A 425 -7.76 6.61 28.51
C LEU A 425 -7.44 8.04 28.96
N ILE A 426 -6.38 8.63 28.39
CA ILE A 426 -5.99 10.02 28.65
C ILE A 426 -7.08 10.99 28.13
N GLY A 427 -7.59 10.76 26.92
CA GLY A 427 -8.58 11.61 26.27
C GLY A 427 -9.90 11.62 27.04
N VAL A 428 -10.41 10.44 27.39
CA VAL A 428 -11.60 10.29 28.24
C VAL A 428 -11.40 10.99 29.58
N ALA A 429 -10.25 10.83 30.23
CA ALA A 429 -9.98 11.51 31.51
C ALA A 429 -10.03 13.04 31.37
N ILE A 430 -9.45 13.60 30.30
CA ILE A 430 -9.49 15.04 30.00
C ILE A 430 -10.92 15.52 29.72
N VAL A 431 -11.69 14.79 28.91
CA VAL A 431 -13.07 15.16 28.57
C VAL A 431 -13.99 15.07 29.80
N LEU A 432 -13.84 14.04 30.64
CA LEU A 432 -14.60 13.92 31.88
C LEU A 432 -14.21 15.01 32.89
N TRP A 433 -12.92 15.33 33.02
CA TRP A 433 -12.46 16.40 33.88
C TRP A 433 -12.98 17.76 33.42
N THR A 434 -12.91 18.08 32.13
CA THR A 434 -13.48 19.33 31.58
C THR A 434 -15.00 19.37 31.76
N THR A 435 -15.70 18.25 31.59
CA THR A 435 -17.15 18.14 31.87
C THR A 435 -17.47 18.45 33.33
N LEU A 436 -16.69 17.91 34.27
CA LEU A 436 -16.85 18.19 35.69
C LEU A 436 -16.62 19.68 36.00
N GLN A 437 -15.58 20.30 35.43
CA GLN A 437 -15.31 21.73 35.64
C GLN A 437 -16.44 22.61 35.10
N VAL A 438 -16.96 22.30 33.91
CA VAL A 438 -18.11 23.01 33.31
C VAL A 438 -19.36 22.86 34.19
N TYR A 439 -19.57 21.68 34.79
CA TYR A 439 -20.69 21.45 35.71
C TYR A 439 -20.56 22.24 37.01
N LEU A 440 -19.38 22.23 37.63
CA LEU A 440 -19.14 22.93 38.90
C LEU A 440 -19.23 24.45 38.76
N LYS A 441 -18.77 25.01 37.64
CA LYS A 441 -18.73 26.46 37.38
C LYS A 441 -19.89 26.97 36.53
N ARG A 442 -20.94 26.17 36.35
CA ARG A 442 -22.08 26.51 35.46
C ARG A 442 -22.79 27.83 35.79
N GLU A 443 -22.64 28.32 37.03
CA GLU A 443 -23.29 29.55 37.51
C GLU A 443 -22.43 30.80 37.31
N GLU A 444 -21.14 30.66 36.99
CA GLU A 444 -20.27 31.79 36.68
C GLU A 444 -20.78 32.54 35.44
N PRO A 445 -20.68 33.89 35.42
CA PRO A 445 -21.27 34.72 34.37
C PRO A 445 -20.74 34.37 32.97
N ASP A 446 -19.47 33.96 32.89
CA ASP A 446 -18.84 33.56 31.63
C ASP A 446 -19.41 32.23 31.09
N LEU A 447 -19.58 31.19 31.91
CA LEU A 447 -20.18 29.93 31.47
C LEU A 447 -21.69 30.01 31.28
N LYS A 448 -22.38 30.80 32.11
CA LYS A 448 -23.82 31.01 32.01
C LYS A 448 -24.19 31.69 30.69
N ALA A 449 -23.33 32.58 30.18
CA ALA A 449 -23.50 33.19 28.87
C ALA A 449 -23.32 32.19 27.70
N MET A 450 -22.51 31.14 27.89
CA MET A 450 -22.24 30.12 26.88
C MET A 450 -23.34 29.06 26.71
N SER A 451 -24.45 29.14 27.47
CA SER A 451 -25.52 28.12 27.52
C SER A 451 -24.99 26.72 27.91
N PRO A 452 -24.98 26.39 29.22
CA PRO A 452 -24.47 25.11 29.72
C PRO A 452 -25.02 23.84 29.03
N PRO A 453 -26.33 23.74 28.67
CA PRO A 453 -26.85 22.57 27.95
C PRO A 453 -26.17 22.33 26.60
N CYS A 454 -25.88 23.40 25.85
CA CYS A 454 -25.16 23.30 24.58
C CYS A 454 -23.71 22.83 24.79
N CYS A 455 -23.07 23.28 25.88
CA CYS A 455 -21.70 22.90 26.21
C CYS A 455 -21.59 21.40 26.55
N PHE A 456 -22.51 20.86 27.34
CA PHE A 456 -22.55 19.41 27.63
C PHE A 456 -22.78 18.57 26.37
N TYR A 457 -23.55 19.08 25.42
CA TYR A 457 -23.78 18.38 24.15
C TYR A 457 -22.52 18.30 23.29
N ILE A 458 -21.70 19.37 23.25
CA ILE A 458 -20.40 19.35 22.58
C ILE A 458 -19.45 18.35 23.27
N LEU A 459 -19.40 18.37 24.61
CA LEU A 459 -18.59 17.44 25.40
C LEU A 459 -18.99 15.97 25.19
N MET A 460 -20.29 15.70 25.03
CA MET A 460 -20.81 14.38 24.67
C MET A 460 -20.28 13.94 23.29
N GLY A 461 -20.27 14.84 22.31
CA GLY A 461 -19.68 14.58 20.99
C GLY A 461 -18.18 14.29 21.05
N CYS A 462 -17.42 15.08 21.82
CA CYS A 462 -16.00 14.83 22.07
C CYS A 462 -15.77 13.46 22.71
N LEU A 463 -16.59 13.08 23.70
CA LEU A 463 -16.48 11.78 24.35
C LEU A 463 -16.74 10.62 23.38
N ILE A 464 -17.76 10.74 22.51
CA ILE A 464 -18.03 9.75 21.45
C ILE A 464 -16.86 9.69 20.46
N GLY A 465 -16.23 10.82 20.15
CA GLY A 465 -15.04 10.87 19.30
C GLY A 465 -13.84 10.11 19.89
N GLU A 466 -13.62 10.18 21.21
CA GLU A 466 -12.58 9.37 21.88
C GLU A 466 -12.84 7.86 21.72
N PHE A 467 -14.12 7.43 21.77
CA PHE A 467 -14.45 6.03 21.48
C PHE A 467 -14.12 5.62 20.03
N GLY A 468 -13.93 6.54 19.09
CA GLY A 468 -13.41 6.22 17.77
C GLY A 468 -11.98 5.64 17.82
N ILE A 469 -11.13 6.17 18.71
CA ILE A 469 -9.72 5.77 18.85
C ILE A 469 -9.62 4.33 19.36
N ILE A 470 -10.46 3.95 20.33
CA ILE A 470 -10.40 2.59 20.88
C ILE A 470 -10.85 1.54 19.85
N ILE A 471 -11.77 1.87 18.95
CA ILE A 471 -12.22 0.94 17.90
C ILE A 471 -11.07 0.54 16.97
N ASP A 472 -10.13 1.44 16.69
CA ASP A 472 -8.94 1.11 15.90
C ASP A 472 -7.96 0.17 16.63
N ALA A 473 -8.01 0.13 17.97
CA ALA A 473 -7.22 -0.78 18.79
C ALA A 473 -7.89 -2.15 18.99
N LEU A 474 -9.21 -2.24 18.78
CA LEU A 474 -9.95 -3.49 18.87
C LEU A 474 -9.70 -4.38 17.65
N SER A 475 -9.89 -5.68 17.84
CA SER A 475 -9.80 -6.63 16.74
C SER A 475 -10.86 -6.39 15.67
N VAL A 476 -10.47 -6.65 14.42
CA VAL A 476 -11.32 -6.38 13.26
C VAL A 476 -12.42 -7.43 13.19
N THR A 477 -13.65 -6.94 13.28
CA THR A 477 -14.89 -7.68 13.22
C THR A 477 -15.85 -6.92 12.33
N GLN A 478 -16.92 -7.57 11.88
CA GLN A 478 -17.96 -6.87 11.15
C GLN A 478 -18.48 -5.67 11.97
N SER A 479 -18.77 -5.85 13.26
CA SER A 479 -19.20 -4.77 14.17
C SER A 479 -18.19 -3.63 14.31
N THR A 480 -16.91 -3.92 14.47
CA THR A 480 -15.89 -2.86 14.62
C THR A 480 -15.71 -2.09 13.31
N CYS A 481 -15.91 -2.71 12.15
CA CYS A 481 -15.96 -1.99 10.87
C CYS A 481 -17.13 -1.00 10.77
N TYR A 482 -18.35 -1.39 11.19
CA TYR A 482 -19.46 -0.43 11.25
C TYR A 482 -19.21 0.69 12.27
N ALA A 483 -18.67 0.34 13.44
CA ALA A 483 -18.41 1.28 14.52
C ALA A 483 -17.33 2.32 14.12
N LYS A 484 -16.25 1.90 13.45
CA LYS A 484 -15.12 2.74 13.04
C LYS A 484 -15.58 3.98 12.26
N PHE A 485 -16.39 3.78 11.23
CA PHE A 485 -16.90 4.87 10.41
C PHE A 485 -18.12 5.57 11.04
N GLY A 486 -19.02 4.80 11.66
CA GLY A 486 -20.26 5.35 12.23
C GLY A 486 -20.04 6.26 13.44
N ILE A 487 -19.17 5.87 14.37
CA ILE A 487 -18.89 6.63 15.61
C ILE A 487 -18.24 7.97 15.27
N LEU A 488 -17.27 7.97 14.35
CA LEU A 488 -16.56 9.19 13.98
C LEU A 488 -17.46 10.19 13.24
N ALA A 489 -18.32 9.71 12.33
CA ALA A 489 -19.34 10.54 11.67
C ALA A 489 -20.31 11.13 12.69
N LEU A 490 -20.84 10.32 13.61
CA LEU A 490 -21.74 10.78 14.66
C LEU A 490 -21.08 11.85 15.55
N ALA A 491 -19.84 11.63 15.99
CA ALA A 491 -19.08 12.58 16.80
C ALA A 491 -18.87 13.91 16.06
N PHE A 492 -18.43 13.86 14.80
CA PHE A 492 -18.23 15.03 13.95
C PHE A 492 -19.53 15.82 13.79
N GLY A 493 -20.63 15.14 13.44
CA GLY A 493 -21.96 15.71 13.31
C GLY A 493 -22.41 16.42 14.57
N ILE A 494 -22.26 15.81 15.75
CA ILE A 494 -22.63 16.41 17.05
C ILE A 494 -21.83 17.68 17.35
N VAL A 495 -20.50 17.61 17.23
CA VAL A 495 -19.61 18.73 17.61
C VAL A 495 -19.77 19.91 16.66
N PHE A 496 -19.62 19.71 15.36
CA PHE A 496 -19.60 20.82 14.40
C PHE A 496 -20.98 21.41 14.13
N SER A 497 -22.05 20.62 14.17
CA SER A 497 -23.40 21.20 14.03
C SER A 497 -23.78 22.09 15.23
N MET A 498 -23.41 21.73 16.46
CA MET A 498 -23.63 22.61 17.60
C MET A 498 -22.77 23.87 17.56
N ILE A 499 -21.50 23.75 17.14
CA ILE A 499 -20.63 24.92 16.94
C ILE A 499 -21.22 25.87 15.88
N PHE A 500 -21.74 25.32 14.78
CA PHE A 500 -22.44 26.07 13.74
C PHE A 500 -23.65 26.81 14.32
N PHE A 501 -24.57 26.12 14.97
CA PHE A 501 -25.78 26.74 15.52
C PHE A 501 -25.45 27.80 16.58
N LYS A 502 -24.43 27.57 17.41
CA LYS A 502 -23.97 28.55 18.39
C LYS A 502 -23.47 29.83 17.73
N SER A 503 -22.67 29.70 16.67
CA SER A 503 -22.19 30.83 15.87
C SER A 503 -23.33 31.54 15.14
N PHE A 504 -24.29 30.78 14.61
CA PHE A 504 -25.48 31.29 13.93
C PHE A 504 -26.38 32.12 14.85
N ARG A 505 -26.56 31.70 16.11
CA ARG A 505 -27.28 32.48 17.13
C ARG A 505 -26.64 33.85 17.36
N ILE A 506 -25.32 33.91 17.49
CA ILE A 506 -24.60 35.18 17.67
C ILE A 506 -24.80 36.09 16.46
N PHE A 507 -24.69 35.55 15.25
CA PHE A 507 -24.93 36.30 14.02
C PHE A 507 -26.35 36.91 13.94
N LEU A 508 -27.39 36.13 14.26
CA LEU A 508 -28.77 36.61 14.23
C LEU A 508 -29.03 37.73 15.24
N ILE A 509 -28.39 37.71 16.40
CA ILE A 509 -28.52 38.76 17.43
C ILE A 509 -28.02 40.12 16.90
N PHE A 510 -26.91 40.14 16.15
CA PHE A 510 -26.33 41.37 15.60
C PHE A 510 -26.95 41.80 14.27
N GLY A 511 -27.45 40.86 13.45
CA GLY A 511 -27.97 41.14 12.11
C GLY A 511 -29.49 41.41 12.03
N TYR A 512 -30.31 40.78 12.89
CA TYR A 512 -31.77 40.78 12.72
C TYR A 512 -32.52 40.80 14.08
N SER A 513 -32.69 41.99 14.66
CA SER A 513 -33.26 42.19 16.01
C SER A 513 -34.69 41.66 16.21
N LYS A 514 -35.48 41.53 15.13
CA LYS A 514 -36.84 40.94 15.19
C LYS A 514 -36.81 39.40 15.35
N ILE A 515 -35.86 38.72 14.70
CA ILE A 515 -35.72 37.26 14.75
C ILE A 515 -35.06 36.84 16.07
N ALA A 516 -34.21 37.70 16.64
CA ALA A 516 -33.59 37.50 17.95
C ALA A 516 -34.57 37.25 19.12
N ARG A 517 -35.85 37.66 18.98
CA ARG A 517 -36.92 37.46 19.97
C ARG A 517 -37.80 36.24 19.71
N SER A 518 -37.54 35.46 18.66
CA SER A 518 -38.32 34.27 18.31
C SER A 518 -37.93 33.05 19.17
N GLY A 519 -38.86 32.11 19.37
CA GLY A 519 -38.59 30.84 20.07
C GLY A 519 -37.59 29.91 19.35
N LEU A 520 -37.19 30.26 18.13
CA LEU A 520 -36.22 29.53 17.29
C LEU A 520 -34.80 29.50 17.90
N LEU A 521 -34.47 30.46 18.76
CA LEU A 521 -33.15 30.59 19.40
C LEU A 521 -33.07 29.90 20.77
N ARG A 522 -34.07 29.08 21.13
CA ARG A 522 -34.07 28.31 22.37
C ARG A 522 -33.09 27.13 22.26
N ASP A 523 -32.30 26.91 23.31
CA ASP A 523 -31.25 25.88 23.34
C ASP A 523 -31.77 24.49 22.94
N THR A 524 -32.99 24.13 23.34
CA THR A 524 -33.63 22.85 22.98
C THR A 524 -33.88 22.69 21.49
N VAL A 525 -34.22 23.78 20.78
CA VAL A 525 -34.48 23.74 19.33
C VAL A 525 -33.16 23.59 18.57
N MET A 526 -32.10 24.27 19.03
CA MET A 526 -30.76 24.17 18.44
C MET A 526 -30.16 22.77 18.65
N MET A 527 -30.31 22.21 19.84
CA MET A 527 -29.89 20.83 20.14
C MET A 527 -30.65 19.82 19.28
N LEU A 528 -31.97 19.97 19.13
CA LEU A 528 -32.78 19.10 18.26
C LEU A 528 -32.31 19.20 16.79
N ALA A 529 -32.09 20.40 16.27
CA ALA A 529 -31.60 20.60 14.90
C ALA A 529 -30.21 19.98 14.70
N SER A 530 -29.32 20.11 15.69
CA SER A 530 -28.01 19.44 15.69
C SER A 530 -28.13 17.92 15.72
N SER A 531 -29.02 17.36 16.56
CA SER A 531 -29.27 15.93 16.61
C SER A 531 -29.77 15.38 15.27
N ILE A 532 -30.63 16.13 14.56
CA ILE A 532 -31.10 15.73 13.22
C ILE A 532 -29.93 15.66 12.24
N ILE A 533 -29.04 16.66 12.22
CA ILE A 533 -27.86 16.66 11.35
C ILE A 533 -26.94 15.48 11.68
N ALA A 534 -26.67 15.25 12.97
CA ALA A 534 -25.81 14.15 13.40
C ALA A 534 -26.39 12.76 13.06
N VAL A 535 -27.71 12.58 13.18
CA VAL A 535 -28.40 11.34 12.80
C VAL A 535 -28.37 11.14 11.28
N ILE A 536 -28.57 12.21 10.49
CA ILE A 536 -28.44 12.14 9.03
C ILE A 536 -27.02 11.70 8.67
N ASP A 537 -25.99 12.29 9.28
CA ASP A 537 -24.60 11.94 9.00
C ASP A 537 -24.30 10.47 9.35
N LEU A 538 -24.79 9.99 10.49
CA LEU A 538 -24.70 8.57 10.87
C LEU A 538 -25.43 7.64 9.87
N ILE A 539 -26.64 8.00 9.43
CA ILE A 539 -27.40 7.21 8.45
C ILE A 539 -26.64 7.16 7.11
N VAL A 540 -26.09 8.28 6.66
CA VAL A 540 -25.29 8.32 5.42
C VAL A 540 -24.03 7.47 5.58
N ALA A 541 -23.32 7.58 6.70
CA ALA A 541 -22.14 6.75 6.96
C ALA A 541 -22.48 5.25 6.95
N LEU A 542 -23.55 4.82 7.62
CA LEU A 542 -23.99 3.42 7.60
C LEU A 542 -24.44 2.96 6.19
N PHE A 543 -25.04 3.86 5.41
CA PHE A 543 -25.40 3.59 4.02
C PHE A 543 -24.15 3.40 3.14
N VAL A 544 -23.10 4.20 3.33
CA VAL A 544 -21.81 4.05 2.64
C VAL A 544 -21.18 2.70 2.97
N ILE A 545 -21.10 2.32 4.26
CA ILE A 545 -20.50 1.06 4.70
C ILE A 545 -21.24 -0.15 4.10
N LYS A 546 -22.58 -0.15 4.16
CA LYS A 546 -23.40 -1.27 3.69
C LYS A 546 -23.32 -1.43 2.17
N ASN A 547 -23.47 -0.35 1.41
CA ASN A 547 -23.50 -0.43 -0.06
C ASN A 547 -22.10 -0.51 -0.67
N GLY A 548 -21.08 0.03 0.00
CA GLY A 548 -19.68 -0.16 -0.36
C GLY A 548 -19.14 -1.55 0.01
N GLN A 549 -19.96 -2.44 0.58
CA GLN A 549 -19.58 -3.77 1.05
C GLN A 549 -18.33 -3.76 1.94
N VAL A 550 -18.21 -2.76 2.81
CA VAL A 550 -17.06 -2.66 3.71
C VAL A 550 -17.15 -3.77 4.75
N ALA A 551 -16.16 -4.64 4.74
CA ALA A 551 -16.08 -5.82 5.59
C ALA A 551 -14.62 -6.03 6.04
N PRO A 552 -14.38 -6.90 7.03
CA PRO A 552 -13.04 -7.36 7.34
C PRO A 552 -12.39 -7.97 6.10
N HIS A 553 -11.29 -7.37 5.65
CA HIS A 553 -10.53 -7.85 4.50
C HIS A 553 -9.06 -7.99 4.88
N LEU A 554 -8.43 -9.05 4.36
CA LEU A 554 -7.01 -9.28 4.56
C LEU A 554 -6.20 -8.38 3.63
N VAL A 555 -5.28 -7.62 4.19
CA VAL A 555 -4.32 -6.79 3.46
C VAL A 555 -2.98 -7.52 3.45
N THR A 556 -2.46 -7.76 2.25
CA THR A 556 -1.14 -8.35 1.99
C THR A 556 -0.20 -7.26 1.46
N PHE A 557 1.03 -7.19 1.97
CA PHE A 557 2.00 -6.18 1.53
C PHE A 557 2.99 -6.79 0.53
N THR A 558 3.31 -6.06 -0.55
CA THR A 558 4.14 -6.56 -1.65
C THR A 558 5.59 -6.90 -1.27
N ASN A 559 6.06 -6.47 -0.09
CA ASN A 559 7.43 -6.68 0.40
C ASN A 559 7.48 -7.18 1.85
N SER A 560 6.35 -7.63 2.41
CA SER A 560 6.32 -8.23 3.75
C SER A 560 5.42 -9.45 3.76
N PHE A 561 5.82 -10.46 4.51
CA PHE A 561 4.97 -11.61 4.86
C PHE A 561 3.93 -11.26 5.93
N ASP A 562 3.91 -10.01 6.38
CA ASP A 562 2.90 -9.52 7.30
C ASP A 562 1.54 -9.47 6.59
N ILE A 563 0.54 -10.01 7.29
CA ILE A 563 -0.85 -9.96 6.89
C ILE A 563 -1.64 -9.22 7.96
N TYR A 564 -2.52 -8.33 7.55
CA TYR A 564 -3.27 -7.48 8.47
C TYR A 564 -4.74 -7.43 8.08
N TRP A 565 -5.64 -7.62 9.05
CA TRP A 565 -7.07 -7.44 8.82
C TRP A 565 -7.41 -5.96 8.96
N ASP A 566 -8.07 -5.39 7.96
CA ASP A 566 -8.60 -4.02 8.01
C ASP A 566 -10.02 -3.97 7.45
N CYS A 567 -10.72 -2.86 7.69
CA CYS A 567 -12.07 -2.64 7.22
C CYS A 567 -12.05 -1.98 5.84
N LEU A 568 -12.11 -2.79 4.79
CA LEU A 568 -12.00 -2.35 3.40
C LEU A 568 -13.13 -2.93 2.55
N ALA A 569 -13.37 -2.30 1.41
CA ALA A 569 -14.20 -2.89 0.36
C ALA A 569 -13.38 -3.90 -0.46
N PRO A 570 -13.98 -5.00 -0.94
CA PRO A 570 -13.33 -5.91 -1.88
C PRO A 570 -12.84 -5.18 -3.14
N PRO A 571 -11.82 -5.70 -3.85
CA PRO A 571 -11.27 -5.06 -5.06
C PRO A 571 -12.35 -4.68 -6.08
N ASP A 572 -13.35 -5.55 -6.27
CA ASP A 572 -14.46 -5.33 -7.22
C ASP A 572 -15.38 -4.15 -6.85
N TYR A 573 -15.44 -3.78 -5.56
CA TYR A 573 -16.29 -2.72 -5.03
C TYR A 573 -15.50 -1.51 -4.54
N GLN A 574 -14.17 -1.53 -4.67
CA GLN A 574 -13.29 -0.53 -4.09
C GLN A 574 -13.54 0.87 -4.65
N ASP A 575 -13.73 1.00 -5.97
CA ASP A 575 -14.03 2.29 -6.61
C ASP A 575 -15.38 2.85 -6.17
N GLN A 576 -16.39 1.99 -6.04
CA GLN A 576 -17.72 2.38 -5.57
C GLN A 576 -17.64 2.85 -4.11
N ALA A 577 -17.00 2.07 -3.24
CA ALA A 577 -16.83 2.44 -1.83
C ALA A 577 -16.07 3.77 -1.69
N ASN A 578 -14.97 3.95 -2.43
CA ASN A 578 -14.19 5.19 -2.44
C ASN A 578 -15.04 6.39 -2.87
N SER A 579 -15.85 6.24 -3.92
CA SER A 579 -16.76 7.29 -4.39
C SER A 579 -17.79 7.68 -3.32
N MET A 580 -18.38 6.68 -2.66
CA MET A 580 -19.36 6.89 -1.60
C MET A 580 -18.73 7.54 -0.35
N PHE A 581 -17.53 7.12 0.05
CA PHE A 581 -16.77 7.76 1.13
C PHE A 581 -16.41 9.21 0.79
N ASN A 582 -15.97 9.49 -0.43
CA ASN A 582 -15.73 10.86 -0.89
C ASN A 582 -17.00 11.71 -0.79
N GLY A 583 -18.18 11.14 -1.10
CA GLY A 583 -19.47 11.81 -0.92
C GLY A 583 -19.75 12.21 0.54
N LEU A 584 -19.49 11.31 1.49
CA LEU A 584 -19.60 11.60 2.93
C LEU A 584 -18.63 12.70 3.37
N LEU A 585 -17.39 12.69 2.87
CA LEU A 585 -16.41 13.74 3.14
C LEU A 585 -16.86 15.10 2.59
N VAL A 586 -17.50 15.15 1.41
CA VAL A 586 -18.05 16.39 0.86
C VAL A 586 -19.17 16.93 1.76
N LEU A 587 -20.09 16.06 2.22
CA LEU A 587 -21.16 16.46 3.14
C LEU A 587 -20.60 17.11 4.42
N ASN A 588 -19.62 16.47 5.04
CA ASN A 588 -18.97 16.96 6.24
C ASN A 588 -18.09 18.20 5.98
N GLY A 589 -17.48 18.29 4.80
CA GLY A 589 -16.78 19.47 4.32
C GLY A 589 -17.69 20.70 4.17
N ILE A 590 -18.94 20.51 3.72
CA ILE A 590 -19.94 21.60 3.63
C ILE A 590 -20.27 22.11 5.04
N LEU A 591 -20.50 21.23 6.01
CA LEU A 591 -20.76 21.62 7.39
C LEU A 591 -19.59 22.43 7.99
N LEU A 592 -18.36 21.96 7.77
CA LEU A 592 -17.15 22.67 8.20
C LEU A 592 -17.00 24.03 7.51
N PHE A 593 -17.29 24.11 6.21
CA PHE A 593 -17.27 25.36 5.46
C PHE A 593 -18.30 26.36 6.00
N LEU A 594 -19.51 25.90 6.32
CA LEU A 594 -20.52 26.74 6.98
C LEU A 594 -20.02 27.26 8.34
N CYS A 595 -19.35 26.42 9.14
CA CYS A 595 -18.70 26.87 10.39
C CYS A 595 -17.68 27.99 10.12
N ILE A 596 -16.83 27.87 9.10
CA ILE A 596 -15.83 28.88 8.74
C ILE A 596 -16.50 30.21 8.34
N VAL A 597 -17.54 30.16 7.51
CA VAL A 597 -18.31 31.34 7.10
C VAL A 597 -18.90 32.05 8.32
N MET A 598 -19.50 31.27 9.24
CA MET A 598 -20.08 31.83 10.46
C MET A 598 -19.02 32.39 11.42
N ALA A 599 -17.85 31.77 11.53
CA ALA A 599 -16.71 32.28 12.30
C ALA A 599 -16.25 33.65 11.77
N PHE A 600 -16.18 33.80 10.44
CA PHE A 600 -15.82 35.07 9.82
C PHE A 600 -16.88 36.16 10.05
N GLN A 601 -18.16 35.81 9.96
CA GLN A 601 -19.25 36.76 10.18
C GLN A 601 -19.33 37.23 11.64
N THR A 602 -19.00 36.36 12.60
CA THR A 602 -19.05 36.65 14.05
C THR A 602 -17.78 37.29 14.61
N ARG A 603 -16.75 37.54 13.78
CA ARG A 603 -15.46 38.15 14.21
C ARG A 603 -15.59 39.57 14.77
N LYS A 604 -16.62 40.32 14.36
CA LYS A 604 -16.88 41.70 14.79
C LYS A 604 -17.82 41.79 15.99
N ALA A 605 -18.11 40.66 16.66
CA ALA A 605 -18.97 40.66 17.84
C ALA A 605 -18.37 41.52 18.97
N ALA A 606 -19.24 42.21 19.71
CA ALA A 606 -18.85 43.06 20.83
C ALA A 606 -18.05 42.28 21.89
N HIS A 607 -17.20 42.97 22.67
CA HIS A 607 -16.32 42.38 23.69
C HIS A 607 -17.04 41.45 24.70
N LYS A 608 -18.34 41.70 24.94
CA LYS A 608 -19.21 40.86 25.77
C LYS A 608 -19.41 39.42 25.24
N PHE A 609 -19.10 39.16 23.97
CA PHE A 609 -19.14 37.85 23.31
C PHE A 609 -17.74 37.35 22.93
N ASN A 610 -16.75 37.52 23.82
CA ASN A 610 -15.38 37.06 23.60
C ASN A 610 -15.27 35.53 23.34
N GLU A 611 -16.34 34.79 23.61
CA GLU A 611 -16.52 33.40 23.21
C GLU A 611 -16.39 33.18 21.69
N SER A 612 -16.88 34.10 20.85
CA SER A 612 -16.87 33.90 19.38
C SER A 612 -15.45 33.80 18.82
N LYS A 613 -14.48 34.49 19.44
CA LYS A 613 -13.06 34.39 19.07
C LYS A 613 -12.50 33.00 19.34
N LYS A 614 -12.88 32.36 20.45
CA LYS A 614 -12.44 31.00 20.80
C LYS A 614 -13.03 29.96 19.85
N VAL A 615 -14.32 30.12 19.55
CA VAL A 615 -15.01 29.28 18.55
C VAL A 615 -14.31 29.37 17.19
N ALA A 616 -13.90 30.58 16.76
CA ALA A 616 -13.13 30.75 15.54
C ALA A 616 -11.77 30.04 15.57
N VAL A 617 -11.04 30.08 16.71
CA VAL A 617 -9.78 29.36 16.88
C VAL A 617 -9.97 27.85 16.76
N VAL A 618 -11.01 27.30 17.40
CA VAL A 618 -11.36 25.86 17.31
C VAL A 618 -11.65 25.48 15.85
N ILE A 619 -12.42 26.27 15.12
CA ILE A 619 -12.77 25.98 13.72
C ILE A 619 -11.52 26.00 12.82
N VAL A 620 -10.62 26.98 12.98
CA VAL A 620 -9.38 27.06 12.20
C VAL A 620 -8.46 25.88 12.50
N MET A 621 -8.23 25.59 13.78
CA MET A 621 -7.40 24.47 14.21
C MET A 621 -7.97 23.13 13.72
N SER A 622 -9.30 22.96 13.82
CA SER A 622 -9.97 21.76 13.34
C SER A 622 -9.84 21.58 11.83
N THR A 623 -10.03 22.66 11.06
CA THR A 623 -9.91 22.62 9.60
C THR A 623 -8.48 22.27 9.16
N LEU A 624 -7.47 22.81 9.84
CA LEU A 624 -6.08 22.49 9.55
C LEU A 624 -5.74 21.02 9.85
N LEU A 625 -6.17 20.50 11.01
CA LEU A 625 -5.90 19.12 11.38
C LEU A 625 -6.64 18.10 10.49
N ILE A 626 -7.92 18.35 10.19
CA ILE A 626 -8.70 17.48 9.28
C ILE A 626 -8.10 17.52 7.88
N GLY A 627 -7.72 18.71 7.37
CA GLY A 627 -7.07 18.82 6.07
C GLY A 627 -5.73 18.08 6.00
N LEU A 628 -4.96 18.11 7.10
CA LEU A 628 -3.70 17.39 7.20
C LEU A 628 -3.91 15.87 7.27
N ASP A 629 -4.92 15.40 8.02
CA ASP A 629 -5.28 13.98 8.08
C ASP A 629 -5.70 13.43 6.71
N LEU A 630 -6.54 14.17 5.97
CA LEU A 630 -6.89 13.81 4.61
C LEU A 630 -5.65 13.78 3.69
N ALA A 631 -4.75 14.75 3.81
CA ALA A 631 -3.52 14.76 3.02
C ALA A 631 -2.63 13.54 3.30
N VAL A 632 -2.52 13.10 4.56
CA VAL A 632 -1.77 11.90 4.95
C VAL A 632 -2.45 10.63 4.44
N ASN A 633 -3.78 10.51 4.62
CA ASN A 633 -4.53 9.32 4.23
C ASN A 633 -4.63 9.13 2.71
N TYR A 634 -4.77 10.21 1.93
CA TYR A 634 -4.80 10.14 0.47
C TYR A 634 -3.41 10.24 -0.18
N GLY A 635 -2.43 10.85 0.50
CA GLY A 635 -1.09 11.09 -0.05
C GLY A 635 -0.09 9.96 0.17
N ILE A 636 -0.30 9.11 1.17
CA ILE A 636 0.60 7.98 1.49
C ILE A 636 -0.06 6.65 1.04
N PRO A 637 0.47 5.98 0.00
CA PRO A 637 -0.06 4.69 -0.42
C PRO A 637 0.29 3.59 0.58
N ILE A 638 -0.63 2.64 0.78
CA ILE A 638 -0.43 1.48 1.68
C ILE A 638 0.35 0.42 0.91
N THR A 639 1.68 0.54 0.89
CA THR A 639 2.58 -0.43 0.23
C THR A 639 3.35 -1.30 1.22
N SER A 640 3.42 -0.88 2.48
CA SER A 640 4.10 -1.59 3.56
C SER A 640 3.35 -1.45 4.89
N LEU A 641 3.60 -2.37 5.83
CA LEU A 641 3.08 -2.29 7.20
C LEU A 641 3.45 -0.95 7.88
N SER A 642 4.64 -0.40 7.60
CA SER A 642 5.04 0.90 8.14
C SER A 642 4.16 2.05 7.64
N THR A 643 3.87 2.11 6.34
CA THR A 643 2.98 3.14 5.77
C THR A 643 1.55 3.02 6.29
N PHE A 644 1.08 1.78 6.48
CA PHE A 644 -0.20 1.48 7.09
C PHE A 644 -0.27 2.01 8.54
N ASN A 645 0.73 1.66 9.35
CA ASN A 645 0.84 2.07 10.74
C ASN A 645 0.93 3.59 10.92
N VAL A 646 1.65 4.28 10.02
CA VAL A 646 1.73 5.76 10.03
C VAL A 646 0.35 6.38 9.83
N ARG A 647 -0.43 5.91 8.86
CA ARG A 647 -1.79 6.44 8.61
C ARG A 647 -2.68 6.24 9.84
N ARG A 648 -2.69 5.03 10.39
CA ARG A 648 -3.48 4.67 11.58
C ARG A 648 -3.13 5.56 12.79
N ILE A 649 -1.86 5.66 13.15
CA ILE A 649 -1.41 6.50 14.28
C ILE A 649 -1.78 7.97 14.05
N PHE A 650 -1.63 8.46 12.82
CA PHE A 650 -1.89 9.86 12.50
C PHE A 650 -3.36 10.22 12.68
N THR A 651 -4.26 9.38 12.18
CA THR A 651 -5.71 9.58 12.34
C THR A 651 -6.12 9.52 13.81
N SER A 652 -5.65 8.53 14.57
CA SER A 652 -5.88 8.43 16.02
C SER A 652 -5.39 9.67 16.78
N ALA A 653 -4.21 10.19 16.43
CA ALA A 653 -3.67 11.40 17.05
C ALA A 653 -4.47 12.67 16.70
N VAL A 654 -4.95 12.81 15.46
CA VAL A 654 -5.79 13.95 15.06
C VAL A 654 -7.12 13.93 15.81
N VAL A 655 -7.78 12.77 15.90
CA VAL A 655 -9.04 12.64 16.66
C VAL A 655 -8.84 12.98 18.13
N PHE A 656 -7.78 12.45 18.75
CA PHE A 656 -7.41 12.75 20.14
C PHE A 656 -7.23 14.25 20.36
N ILE A 657 -6.44 14.91 19.51
CA ILE A 657 -6.15 16.34 19.64
C ILE A 657 -7.43 17.17 19.43
N LEU A 658 -8.28 16.82 18.45
CA LEU A 658 -9.54 17.51 18.22
C LEU A 658 -10.51 17.37 19.40
N CYS A 659 -10.67 16.16 19.93
CA CYS A 659 -11.63 15.87 21.00
C CYS A 659 -11.19 16.43 22.37
N THR A 660 -9.88 16.53 22.62
CA THR A 660 -9.33 17.10 23.87
C THR A 660 -9.09 18.61 23.80
N ALA A 661 -8.51 19.14 22.72
CA ALA A 661 -8.17 20.56 22.62
C ALA A 661 -9.41 21.44 22.43
N THR A 662 -10.44 20.96 21.70
CA THR A 662 -11.69 21.70 21.49
C THR A 662 -12.34 22.14 22.80
N PRO A 663 -12.64 21.24 23.76
CA PRO A 663 -13.23 21.65 25.04
C PRO A 663 -12.26 22.49 25.88
N ILE A 664 -10.96 22.22 25.88
CA ILE A 664 -9.97 23.02 26.63
C ILE A 664 -9.95 24.48 26.13
N ILE A 665 -9.90 24.69 24.82
CA ILE A 665 -9.85 26.03 24.21
C ILE A 665 -11.17 26.76 24.44
N LEU A 666 -12.30 26.07 24.24
CA LEU A 666 -13.63 26.67 24.38
C LEU A 666 -13.89 27.11 25.83
N PHE A 667 -13.45 26.32 26.80
CA PHE A 667 -13.71 26.52 28.23
C PHE A 667 -12.52 27.07 29.03
N ALA A 668 -11.47 27.58 28.38
CA ALA A 668 -10.24 28.04 29.05
C ALA A 668 -10.43 28.95 30.29
N PRO A 669 -11.37 29.92 30.35
CA PRO A 669 -11.60 30.72 31.56
C PRO A 669 -12.17 29.91 32.72
N ALA A 670 -13.09 28.98 32.43
CA ALA A 670 -13.65 28.06 33.41
C ALA A 670 -12.54 27.21 34.06
N LEU A 671 -11.52 26.86 33.28
CA LEU A 671 -10.39 26.05 33.75
C LEU A 671 -9.34 26.86 34.52
N GLY A 672 -9.48 28.18 34.64
CA GLY A 672 -8.49 29.05 35.29
C GLY A 672 -7.17 29.18 34.50
N LEU A 673 -7.17 28.79 33.22
CA LEU A 673 -6.01 28.83 32.32
C LEU A 673 -5.91 30.14 31.53
N ALA A 674 -6.92 31.01 31.64
CA ALA A 674 -6.87 32.36 31.09
C ALA A 674 -5.96 33.22 31.97
N GLY A 675 -4.73 33.46 31.52
CA GLY A 675 -3.79 34.37 32.18
C GLY A 675 -4.35 35.79 32.23
N GLY A 676 -4.92 36.14 33.38
CA GLY A 676 -5.13 37.51 33.82
C GLY A 676 -4.16 37.79 34.97
N THR A 677 -3.34 38.82 34.81
CA THR A 677 -2.63 39.47 35.91
C THR A 677 -3.58 39.68 37.08
N LYS A 678 -3.25 39.10 38.22
CA LYS A 678 -3.89 39.43 39.51
C LYS A 678 -3.54 40.88 39.84
N GLU A 679 -4.48 41.81 39.72
CA GLU A 679 -4.43 43.01 40.54
C GLU A 679 -5.22 42.74 41.81
N ASN A 680 -4.47 42.61 42.91
CA ASN A 680 -4.99 42.40 44.24
C ASN A 680 -5.74 43.63 44.71
N MET A 681 -6.97 43.44 45.17
CA MET A 681 -7.70 44.42 45.96
C MET A 681 -7.17 44.37 47.40
N SER A 682 -6.33 45.34 47.79
CA SER A 682 -6.05 45.65 49.19
C SER A 682 -6.32 47.13 49.45
N HIS A 683 -7.28 47.39 50.34
CA HIS A 683 -7.62 48.69 50.90
C HIS A 683 -6.37 49.43 51.44
N GLY A 684 -6.24 50.71 51.12
CA GLY A 684 -5.24 51.60 51.71
C GLY A 684 -5.47 53.05 51.29
N TYR A 685 -5.62 53.91 52.29
CA TYR A 685 -6.02 55.32 52.25
C TYR A 685 -4.99 56.25 51.59
N SER A 686 -5.44 57.50 51.34
CA SER A 686 -4.72 58.78 51.20
C SER A 686 -4.13 59.25 49.86
N SER A 687 -4.66 60.42 49.47
CA SER A 687 -3.99 61.67 49.09
C SER A 687 -3.38 61.83 47.69
N GLU A 688 -4.06 62.71 46.94
CA GLU A 688 -3.51 63.88 46.27
C GLU A 688 -2.64 63.75 44.99
N THR A 689 -3.23 64.38 43.96
CA THR A 689 -2.62 65.22 42.90
C THR A 689 -1.96 64.61 41.65
N GLN A 690 -2.52 65.09 40.54
CA GLN A 690 -1.88 65.47 39.26
C GLN A 690 -1.79 64.44 38.12
N SER A 691 -2.71 64.66 37.17
CA SER A 691 -2.57 64.68 35.71
C SER A 691 -1.46 63.85 35.05
N THR A 692 -1.85 63.01 34.10
CA THR A 692 -1.49 63.23 32.67
C THR A 692 -2.36 62.35 31.78
N ASN A 693 -2.83 62.95 30.69
CA ASN A 693 -3.58 62.29 29.62
C ASN A 693 -2.71 61.25 28.91
N HIS A 694 -3.29 60.10 28.57
CA HIS A 694 -3.12 59.53 27.23
C HIS A 694 -4.34 58.69 26.82
N ASP A 695 -4.99 59.20 25.77
CA ASP A 695 -6.11 58.65 25.02
C ASP A 695 -5.63 57.51 24.11
N GLU A 696 -6.32 56.36 24.12
CA GLU A 696 -6.42 55.46 22.97
C GLU A 696 -7.78 54.75 23.03
N THR A 697 -8.70 55.08 22.10
CA THR A 697 -10.03 54.46 22.01
C THR A 697 -10.36 53.99 20.59
N ASP A 698 -10.86 52.76 20.55
CA ASP A 698 -11.51 52.06 19.46
C ASP A 698 -12.66 52.86 18.82
N GLY A 699 -12.89 52.62 17.51
CA GLY A 699 -13.87 53.30 16.66
C GLY A 699 -15.36 53.09 17.01
N LEU A 700 -15.82 53.69 18.11
CA LEU A 700 -17.21 54.10 18.31
C LEU A 700 -17.32 55.62 18.20
N THR A 701 -18.27 56.12 17.42
CA THR A 701 -18.68 57.53 17.33
C THR A 701 -18.89 58.12 18.74
N LYS A 702 -18.08 59.11 19.13
CA LYS A 702 -18.13 59.79 20.44
C LYS A 702 -19.46 60.53 20.57
N ALA A 703 -20.27 60.20 21.59
CA ALA A 703 -21.53 60.88 21.89
C ALA A 703 -21.38 61.70 23.19
N TYR A 704 -21.73 62.99 23.13
CA TYR A 704 -21.68 63.90 24.26
C TYR A 704 -23.08 64.14 24.80
N ILE A 705 -23.29 63.98 26.11
CA ILE A 705 -24.59 64.07 26.76
C ILE A 705 -24.59 65.22 27.76
N PHE A 706 -25.50 66.17 27.60
CA PHE A 706 -25.68 67.31 28.51
C PHE A 706 -27.09 67.31 29.09
N HIS A 707 -27.20 67.49 30.41
CA HIS A 707 -28.47 67.81 31.06
C HIS A 707 -28.70 69.33 30.97
N ALA A 708 -29.86 69.72 30.46
CA ALA A 708 -30.20 71.11 30.19
C ALA A 708 -31.64 71.44 30.59
N GLY A 709 -31.89 72.71 30.92
CA GLY A 709 -33.23 73.29 30.94
C GLY A 709 -33.62 73.74 29.54
N LEU A 710 -34.83 73.41 29.10
CA LEU A 710 -35.37 73.82 27.81
C LEU A 710 -36.68 74.61 28.00
N ARG A 711 -36.80 75.74 27.29
CA ARG A 711 -38.00 76.59 27.28
C ARG A 711 -38.25 77.15 25.88
N VAL A 712 -39.52 77.30 25.47
CA VAL A 712 -39.87 77.99 24.21
C VAL A 712 -39.71 79.50 24.40
N ASN A 713 -39.15 80.25 23.44
CA ASN A 713 -38.95 81.70 23.55
C ASN A 713 -40.27 82.49 23.45
N ARG A 714 -41.10 82.42 24.50
CA ARG A 714 -42.34 83.18 24.71
C ARG A 714 -42.47 83.57 26.19
N PRO A 715 -43.07 84.71 26.55
CA PRO A 715 -43.07 85.22 27.93
C PRO A 715 -43.70 84.30 28.98
N THR A 716 -44.64 83.43 28.60
CA THR A 716 -45.45 82.60 29.52
C THR A 716 -45.07 81.11 29.56
N SER A 717 -44.01 80.68 28.87
CA SER A 717 -43.58 79.27 28.85
C SER A 717 -42.79 78.87 30.11
N LEU A 718 -43.03 77.65 30.59
CA LEU A 718 -42.32 77.05 31.74
C LEU A 718 -41.04 76.31 31.28
N TRP A 719 -40.03 76.26 32.16
CA TRP A 719 -38.81 75.46 31.97
C TRP A 719 -39.10 73.96 32.14
N LYS A 720 -38.47 73.14 31.31
CA LYS A 720 -38.52 71.66 31.40
C LYS A 720 -37.11 71.06 31.41
N SER A 721 -36.94 69.91 32.06
CA SER A 721 -35.72 69.11 31.95
C SER A 721 -35.60 68.50 30.55
N ALA A 722 -34.40 68.57 29.99
CA ALA A 722 -34.06 67.94 28.74
C ALA A 722 -32.65 67.32 28.79
N ILE A 723 -32.47 66.25 28.03
CA ILE A 723 -31.17 65.65 27.77
C ILE A 723 -30.82 65.95 26.31
N LEU A 724 -29.69 66.63 26.14
CA LEU A 724 -29.11 66.99 24.86
C LEU A 724 -28.01 65.98 24.52
N VAL A 725 -28.15 65.28 23.39
CA VAL A 725 -27.11 64.36 22.90
C VAL A 725 -26.55 64.89 21.58
N ILE A 726 -25.25 65.17 21.57
CA ILE A 726 -24.50 65.66 20.41
C ILE A 726 -23.58 64.54 19.91
N MET A 727 -23.74 64.17 18.65
CA MET A 727 -22.85 63.23 17.95
C MET A 727 -22.17 63.98 16.80
N PRO A 728 -21.00 64.62 17.04
CA PRO A 728 -20.38 65.54 16.08
C PRO A 728 -19.90 64.83 14.81
N ASP A 729 -19.57 63.54 14.86
CA ASP A 729 -19.14 62.76 13.69
C ASP A 729 -20.32 62.32 12.79
N LEU A 730 -21.57 62.48 13.24
CA LEU A 730 -22.80 62.11 12.51
C LEU A 730 -23.68 63.33 12.16
N ASP A 731 -23.23 64.56 12.46
CA ASP A 731 -23.95 65.83 12.22
C ASP A 731 -25.41 65.82 12.76
N MET A 732 -25.65 65.08 13.85
CA MET A 732 -26.97 64.77 14.40
C MET A 732 -27.11 65.31 15.84
N LEU A 733 -28.22 66.00 16.09
CA LEU A 733 -28.63 66.47 17.41
C LEU A 733 -29.92 65.76 17.82
N ILE A 734 -29.94 65.18 19.01
CA ILE A 734 -31.13 64.56 19.60
C ILE A 734 -31.46 65.29 20.91
N ILE A 735 -32.70 65.77 21.02
CA ILE A 735 -33.24 66.36 22.25
C ILE A 735 -34.31 65.41 22.80
N LEU A 736 -34.11 64.98 24.04
CA LEU A 736 -35.07 64.19 24.81
C LEU A 736 -35.62 65.10 25.91
N SER A 737 -36.88 65.54 25.81
CA SER A 737 -37.54 66.29 26.88
C SER A 737 -38.46 65.37 27.67
N GLU A 738 -38.41 65.44 29.00
CA GLU A 738 -39.31 64.69 29.85
C GLU A 738 -40.70 65.36 29.86
N GLY A 739 -41.67 64.73 29.19
CA GLY A 739 -43.09 65.07 29.27
C GLY A 739 -43.79 65.23 27.90
N ASN A 740 -44.62 64.24 27.55
CA ASN A 740 -45.61 64.12 26.46
C ASN A 740 -45.32 64.65 25.04
N ASN A 741 -44.16 65.22 24.75
CA ASN A 741 -43.70 65.52 23.38
C ASN A 741 -42.39 64.75 23.11
N GLY A 742 -42.46 63.78 22.20
CA GLY A 742 -41.47 62.73 22.00
C GLY A 742 -40.09 63.16 21.49
N THR A 743 -39.25 62.14 21.23
CA THR A 743 -37.90 62.27 20.72
C THR A 743 -37.88 63.01 19.38
N HIS A 744 -37.16 64.13 19.32
CA HIS A 744 -36.92 64.84 18.08
C HIS A 744 -35.46 64.62 17.64
N SER A 745 -35.29 64.00 16.46
CA SER A 745 -34.00 63.81 15.80
C SER A 745 -33.89 64.75 14.61
N PHE A 746 -32.79 65.48 14.51
CA PHE A 746 -32.56 66.43 13.43
C PHE A 746 -31.26 66.10 12.68
N HIS A 747 -31.35 66.15 11.35
CA HIS A 747 -30.22 66.05 10.43
C HIS A 747 -30.00 67.46 9.82
N LYS A 748 -28.81 68.02 10.00
CA LYS A 748 -28.37 69.41 9.71
C LYS A 748 -28.65 70.42 10.83
N ILE A 749 -27.56 70.88 11.43
CA ILE A 749 -27.55 71.84 12.52
C ILE A 749 -27.31 73.26 11.95
N PHE A 750 -28.31 74.14 11.97
CA PHE A 750 -28.11 75.58 11.89
C PHE A 750 -28.26 76.18 13.30
N LEU A 751 -27.21 76.06 14.13
CA LEU A 751 -27.18 76.68 15.46
C LEU A 751 -26.78 78.15 15.35
N LYS A 752 -27.78 79.04 15.40
CA LYS A 752 -27.55 80.48 15.50
C LYS A 752 -27.63 80.91 16.97
N VAL A 753 -26.49 80.86 17.65
CA VAL A 753 -26.35 81.38 19.02
C VAL A 753 -26.29 82.90 18.96
N GLN A 754 -27.27 83.58 19.57
CA GLN A 754 -27.18 85.00 19.87
C GLN A 754 -27.09 85.17 21.39
N GLU A 755 -26.02 85.80 21.86
CA GLU A 755 -25.89 86.17 23.27
C GLU A 755 -26.67 87.46 23.52
N LYS A 756 -27.62 87.44 24.46
CA LYS A 756 -28.29 88.63 24.96
C LYS A 756 -27.94 88.83 26.43
N THR A 757 -27.14 89.85 26.70
CA THR A 757 -26.94 90.37 28.06
C THR A 757 -28.04 91.38 28.37
N THR A 758 -28.98 91.02 29.24
CA THR A 758 -29.94 92.00 29.78
C THR A 758 -29.34 92.69 31.01
N HIS A 759 -29.04 93.99 30.91
CA HIS A 759 -28.75 94.82 32.07
C HIS A 759 -30.07 95.17 32.79
N ALA A 760 -30.48 94.36 33.78
CA ALA A 760 -31.47 94.76 34.78
C ALA A 760 -31.36 93.95 36.09
N ALA A 761 -30.79 94.59 37.10
CA ALA A 761 -30.99 94.46 38.55
C ALA A 761 -30.95 93.09 39.26
N LYS A 762 -29.81 92.88 39.96
CA LYS A 762 -29.55 92.09 41.17
C LYS A 762 -29.58 90.54 41.10
N ALA A 763 -28.35 90.00 41.02
CA ALA A 763 -27.87 88.69 41.50
C ALA A 763 -28.24 87.42 40.71
N LYS A 764 -27.84 87.36 39.42
CA LYS A 764 -27.26 86.17 38.73
C LYS A 764 -26.97 86.55 37.27
N GLN A 765 -25.76 86.29 36.77
CA GLN A 765 -25.49 86.31 35.33
C GLN A 765 -25.91 84.96 34.76
N GLU A 766 -27.10 84.86 34.18
CA GLU A 766 -27.57 83.68 33.47
C GLU A 766 -27.23 83.82 31.97
N GLU A 767 -26.23 83.08 31.52
CA GLU A 767 -25.92 82.91 30.09
C GLU A 767 -26.84 81.82 29.53
N TYR A 768 -27.70 82.17 28.57
CA TYR A 768 -28.58 81.21 27.89
C TYR A 768 -28.29 81.17 26.38
N LEU A 769 -28.49 80.01 25.78
CA LEU A 769 -28.36 79.79 24.34
C LEU A 769 -29.75 79.87 23.67
N GLU A 770 -29.90 80.71 22.65
CA GLU A 770 -31.08 80.64 21.77
C GLU A 770 -30.80 79.67 20.61
N MET A 771 -31.74 78.76 20.36
CA MET A 771 -31.71 77.80 19.26
C MET A 771 -32.96 77.95 18.39
N THR A 772 -32.77 78.18 17.09
CA THR A 772 -33.86 78.20 16.11
C THR A 772 -33.99 76.82 15.48
N LEU A 773 -35.15 76.17 15.62
CA LEU A 773 -35.44 74.88 15.00
C LEU A 773 -36.34 75.07 13.77
N GLY A 774 -35.75 74.93 12.58
CA GLY A 774 -36.43 75.18 11.31
C GLY A 774 -36.94 76.62 11.17
N ASP A 775 -37.87 76.86 10.24
CA ASP A 775 -38.28 78.24 9.89
C ASP A 775 -39.30 78.89 10.85
N LYS A 776 -39.73 78.24 11.95
CA LYS A 776 -40.90 78.76 12.72
C LYS A 776 -40.88 78.66 14.26
N SER A 777 -39.78 78.26 14.92
CA SER A 777 -39.75 78.26 16.40
C SER A 777 -38.37 78.43 17.04
N ASN A 778 -38.26 79.40 17.95
CA ASN A 778 -37.07 79.66 18.76
C ASN A 778 -37.22 79.08 20.18
N PHE A 779 -36.19 78.38 20.64
CA PHE A 779 -36.08 77.79 21.96
C PHE A 779 -34.90 78.41 22.72
N ILE A 780 -35.02 78.49 24.03
CA ILE A 780 -33.98 78.92 24.96
C ILE A 780 -33.50 77.70 25.73
N LEU A 781 -32.19 77.53 25.79
CA LEU A 781 -31.51 76.43 26.43
C LEU A 781 -30.59 76.99 27.52
N GLU A 782 -30.70 76.42 28.72
CA GLU A 782 -29.88 76.79 29.86
C GLU A 782 -29.11 75.56 30.36
N LEU A 783 -27.80 75.70 30.52
CA LEU A 783 -26.94 74.66 31.08
C LEU A 783 -26.59 75.01 32.52
N SER A 784 -26.58 74.00 33.38
CA SER A 784 -26.50 74.20 34.83
C SER A 784 -25.15 74.74 35.34
N ASN A 785 -24.11 74.84 34.51
CA ASN A 785 -22.78 75.35 34.89
C ASN A 785 -22.04 75.98 33.68
N LYS A 786 -21.24 77.03 33.92
CA LYS A 786 -20.44 77.75 32.90
C LYS A 786 -19.40 76.87 32.19
N GLU A 787 -18.78 75.92 32.90
CA GLU A 787 -17.81 75.00 32.27
C GLU A 787 -18.43 74.14 31.17
N LYS A 788 -19.68 73.68 31.35
CA LYS A 788 -20.39 72.88 30.33
C LYS A 788 -20.78 73.71 29.11
N MET A 789 -20.97 75.02 29.28
CA MET A 789 -21.17 75.95 28.15
C MET A 789 -19.89 76.12 27.34
N GLU A 790 -18.73 76.18 27.98
CA GLU A 790 -17.42 76.26 27.29
C GLU A 790 -17.05 74.95 26.58
N GLU A 791 -17.39 73.80 27.17
CA GLU A 791 -17.26 72.49 26.52
C GLU A 791 -18.15 72.39 25.27
N LEU A 792 -19.39 72.88 25.33
CA LEU A 792 -20.27 72.96 24.17
C LEU A 792 -19.71 73.91 23.09
N ARG A 793 -19.09 75.04 23.49
CA ARG A 793 -18.43 75.99 22.58
C ARG A 793 -17.23 75.35 21.86
N SER A 794 -16.41 74.56 22.57
CA SER A 794 -15.24 73.89 21.97
C SER A 794 -15.64 72.80 20.97
N LEU A 795 -16.70 72.04 21.25
CA LEU A 795 -17.24 71.04 20.34
C LEU A 795 -17.79 71.66 19.04
N ARG A 796 -18.37 72.88 19.12
CA ARG A 796 -18.79 73.63 17.93
C ARG A 796 -17.59 74.02 17.07
N LEU A 797 -16.53 74.55 17.67
CA LEU A 797 -15.32 74.95 16.94
C LEU A 797 -14.68 73.76 16.21
N ALA A 798 -14.65 72.59 16.87
CA ALA A 798 -14.17 71.34 16.27
C ALA A 798 -15.04 70.89 15.08
N ALA A 799 -16.36 71.02 15.17
CA ALA A 799 -17.29 70.69 14.07
C ALA A 799 -17.16 71.66 12.88
N THR A 800 -16.92 72.96 13.12
CA THR A 800 -16.67 73.95 12.05
C THR A 800 -15.28 73.84 11.41
N SER A 801 -14.25 73.41 12.15
CA SER A 801 -12.87 73.24 11.65
C SER A 801 -12.74 72.12 10.61
N LYS A 802 -13.44 70.98 10.82
CA LYS A 802 -13.50 69.87 9.85
C LYS A 802 -14.11 70.26 8.49
N LYS A 803 -14.83 71.39 8.40
CA LYS A 803 -15.48 71.87 7.16
C LYS A 803 -14.54 72.73 6.28
N ASN A 804 -13.49 73.33 6.86
CA ASN A 804 -12.52 74.14 6.10
C ASN A 804 -11.36 73.32 5.51
N THR A 805 -11.07 72.14 6.07
CA THR A 805 -10.07 71.21 5.53
C THR A 805 -10.58 70.35 4.37
N ALA A 806 -11.90 70.19 4.20
CA ALA A 806 -12.50 69.51 3.05
C ALA A 806 -12.74 70.43 1.83
N ALA A 807 -12.68 71.77 2.01
CA ALA A 807 -12.88 72.74 0.94
C ALA A 807 -11.58 73.21 0.26
N SER A 808 -10.41 72.96 0.86
CA SER A 808 -9.10 73.33 0.30
C SER A 808 -8.38 72.17 -0.42
N ALA A 809 -9.01 70.98 -0.50
CA ALA A 809 -8.46 69.79 -1.17
C ALA A 809 -9.04 69.55 -2.59
N ASN A 810 -9.85 70.47 -3.11
CA ASN A 810 -10.57 70.30 -4.39
C ASN A 810 -10.20 71.33 -5.48
N ILE A 811 -9.00 71.92 -5.41
CA ILE A 811 -8.45 72.76 -6.48
C ILE A 811 -6.96 72.46 -6.65
N THR A 812 -6.64 71.33 -7.33
CA THR A 812 -5.49 71.16 -8.25
C THR A 812 -5.41 69.69 -8.70
N ALA A 813 -6.15 69.37 -9.78
CA ALA A 813 -5.80 68.27 -10.66
C ALA A 813 -4.93 68.85 -11.79
N GLY A 814 -3.71 68.31 -11.98
CA GLY A 814 -2.80 68.76 -13.01
C GLY A 814 -1.53 67.92 -13.11
N SER A 815 -1.61 66.85 -13.90
CA SER A 815 -0.55 66.26 -14.75
C SER A 815 0.88 66.02 -14.22
N ALA A 816 1.29 64.77 -14.46
CA ALA A 816 2.61 64.32 -14.94
C ALA A 816 3.80 64.18 -13.96
N ILE A 817 4.44 63.01 -14.14
CA ILE A 817 5.64 62.44 -13.51
C ILE A 817 6.91 63.26 -13.84
N PRO A 818 7.87 63.38 -12.91
CA PRO A 818 9.23 62.90 -13.21
C PRO A 818 9.99 62.24 -12.03
N VAL A 819 10.51 61.03 -12.30
CA VAL A 819 11.90 60.55 -12.19
C VAL A 819 12.83 61.01 -11.02
N ALA A 820 13.21 60.00 -10.24
CA ALA A 820 14.54 59.62 -9.71
C ALA A 820 15.10 60.07 -8.34
N ARG A 821 15.70 59.03 -7.71
CA ARG A 821 16.96 58.94 -6.93
C ARG A 821 16.90 59.12 -5.41
N ASN A 822 17.17 58.03 -4.68
CA ASN A 822 18.42 57.84 -3.90
C ASN A 822 18.39 56.47 -3.18
N GLN A 823 19.38 55.61 -3.45
CA GLN A 823 20.58 55.33 -2.63
C GLN A 823 20.39 54.22 -1.60
N SER A 824 20.98 53.07 -1.94
CA SER A 824 21.52 52.09 -1.00
C SER A 824 23.00 52.41 -0.76
N ILE A 825 23.41 52.53 0.51
CA ILE A 825 24.82 52.45 0.92
C ILE A 825 25.18 50.97 1.11
N LYS A 826 26.31 50.58 0.52
CA LYS A 826 26.94 49.26 0.58
C LYS A 826 28.22 49.38 1.44
N VAL A 827 28.51 48.37 2.25
CA VAL A 827 29.77 48.22 2.98
C VAL A 827 30.74 47.35 2.16
N THR A 828 31.93 47.91 1.92
CA THR A 828 33.33 47.38 1.71
C THR A 828 33.56 45.91 1.26
N SER A 829 34.63 45.50 0.56
CA SER A 829 35.96 46.05 0.24
C SER A 829 36.62 45.26 -0.94
N LYS A 830 37.60 45.90 -1.61
CA LYS A 830 38.79 45.37 -2.33
C LYS A 830 38.64 44.61 -3.68
N GLY A 831 38.86 45.36 -4.77
CA GLY A 831 39.84 45.19 -5.89
C GLY A 831 39.96 43.88 -6.71
N PRO A 832 40.68 43.86 -7.86
CA PRO A 832 40.89 44.91 -8.86
C PRO A 832 40.51 44.48 -10.31
N THR A 833 40.22 45.51 -11.11
CA THR A 833 40.38 45.70 -12.57
C THR A 833 40.87 44.55 -13.47
N SER A 834 40.05 44.22 -14.48
CA SER A 834 40.20 44.68 -15.89
C SER A 834 40.00 43.59 -16.96
N LYS A 835 39.27 44.04 -17.99
CA LYS A 835 39.37 43.75 -19.42
C LYS A 835 38.71 42.49 -19.98
N ASN A 836 37.74 42.82 -20.86
CA ASN A 836 37.63 42.44 -22.28
C ASN A 836 37.66 40.95 -22.59
N SER A 837 36.90 40.43 -23.53
CA SER A 837 35.89 40.90 -24.48
C SER A 837 35.65 39.64 -25.31
N THR A 838 34.49 39.53 -25.97
CA THR A 838 34.27 38.72 -27.19
C THR A 838 34.45 37.20 -27.02
N ALA A 839 33.74 36.31 -27.67
CA ALA A 839 32.58 36.30 -28.54
C ALA A 839 32.24 34.80 -28.69
N THR A 840 31.01 34.49 -29.10
CA THR A 840 30.66 33.32 -29.93
C THR A 840 31.27 31.96 -29.56
N GLN A 841 30.46 31.09 -28.94
CA GLN A 841 29.59 30.16 -29.66
C GLN A 841 28.43 29.72 -28.77
#